data_AF-A0A1E7GST7-F1
#
_entry.id   AF-A0A1E7GST7-F1
#
_cell.length_a   1.000
_cell.length_b   1.000
_cell.length_c   1.000
_cell.angle_alpha   90.00
_cell.angle_beta   90.00
_cell.angle_gamma   90.00
#
_symmetry.space_group_name_H-M   'P 1'
#
loop_
_entity.id
_entity.type
_entity.pdbx_description
1 polymer ?
#
loop_
_entity_poly.entity_id
_entity_poly.type
_entity_poly.pdbx_seq_one_letter_code
_entity_poly.pdbx_strand_id
1 'polypeptide(L)'
;MKPTEIDAFCKKILKDNTREYIDKQLGEVSRNDLYDLANKILDTPFRFKNYALVSIVTRLFDDTPEFMKLLITFLEKTYPNFLSEPLYKRLEEKVAKRSHQAFALVKSMAYLGNKPGVSSGYLLSLLVGEMEEAKDFMIKSLSSNDVPVQRCSLMALHSLLYGFGKNNRNYLNLLEKIAPNISQENLQLLISCLQCAFEEYADEFRPVLESELIRRGADAASVYIEIARGGSATSAPILQKAVEILESKVPDSEDIDVGLAKIYENNPDFVVERIKERLLKRDTIELMDYGSLDEIKKCDVEPIMSMVESLIDEGKLTHLHNKELLLGNLFLPAEYGIAWCEKWSDDERKERVIISSLRIILTELINYESSEIRDRAVELVKVFARNKGIDYEKETGGINYKSDPHAGWENKEKAIKALQVLEVIQSPKVPIDVETLTNNLKKAPHLSKAIGANWLIEDASSDNPHILAYIFSQKLHEKGELLRSQTYWDDVFKILDEHNVHIPKKKVNELKKNDYILSEFEVFSRLAPFFEITIEPDIEGLGDLDALIDFEDEKALIEVATVQEKRELSLAHGGITVPGGKVKNVLRNKFEGQLKEGKSNPLIPILIILNLENFRGFFTFEVPSGIYGELQFSWKTCNRTRNDIGKVLEEGYARGENGFYDIKGTNIVTAIGAYERDLSGDDPLVGKLYRPPVAPVNKMSQNFYLIIRNALFGKSETSDWKSLKHVYGIDEKMAQLLYSSGIEDRGILAGIHEDEFVVEGVPSEKLSQLRDEARRVIGAISTDSVRFLKGMNRETLDILQRKGIYLIKDILELEAPPEDISPDVWTLITEDAKTVLKSE
;
A
#
# COMPACT_ATOMS: atom_id res chain seq x y z
N MET A 1 40.16 13.38 17.42
CA MET A 1 40.55 13.99 16.11
C MET A 1 39.49 15.01 15.72
N LYS A 2 39.77 16.05 14.92
CA LYS A 2 38.67 16.91 14.45
C LYS A 2 37.74 16.14 13.52
N PRO A 3 36.44 16.46 13.51
CA PRO A 3 35.50 15.75 12.67
C PRO A 3 35.91 15.67 11.19
N THR A 4 36.35 16.78 10.60
CA THR A 4 36.82 16.84 9.22
C THR A 4 38.02 15.95 8.91
N GLU A 5 38.90 15.71 9.89
CA GLU A 5 40.08 14.85 9.76
C GLU A 5 39.70 13.37 9.77
N ILE A 6 38.70 12.98 10.58
CA ILE A 6 38.16 11.62 10.62
C ILE A 6 37.47 11.29 9.28
N ASP A 7 36.70 12.22 8.70
CA ASP A 7 36.04 11.99 7.40
C ASP A 7 37.06 11.85 6.27
N ALA A 8 38.09 12.69 6.27
CA ALA A 8 39.17 12.60 5.31
C ALA A 8 39.90 11.25 5.43
N PHE A 9 40.16 10.81 6.66
CA PHE A 9 40.79 9.51 6.95
C PHE A 9 39.92 8.33 6.49
N CYS A 10 38.63 8.33 6.82
CA CYS A 10 37.68 7.32 6.36
C CYS A 10 37.58 7.27 4.82
N LYS A 11 37.46 8.41 4.14
CA LYS A 11 37.46 8.49 2.67
C LYS A 11 38.76 7.94 2.06
N LYS A 12 39.89 8.15 2.73
CA LYS A 12 41.21 7.66 2.29
C LYS A 12 41.31 6.14 2.41
N ILE A 13 40.85 5.57 3.53
CA ILE A 13 40.77 4.11 3.75
C ILE A 13 39.79 3.41 2.78
N LEU A 14 38.69 4.07 2.41
CA LEU A 14 37.77 3.53 1.40
C LEU A 14 38.40 3.46 0.01
N LYS A 15 39.36 4.35 -0.29
CA LYS A 15 40.02 4.45 -1.59
C LYS A 15 41.19 3.47 -1.74
N ASP A 16 41.94 3.22 -0.66
CA ASP A 16 43.01 2.22 -0.59
C ASP A 16 42.80 1.34 0.64
N ASN A 17 42.25 0.15 0.40
CA ASN A 17 41.85 -0.80 1.43
C ASN A 17 42.90 -1.90 1.67
N THR A 18 44.14 -1.69 1.22
CA THR A 18 45.19 -2.68 1.42
C THR A 18 45.60 -2.75 2.91
N ARG A 19 45.91 -3.97 3.34
CA ARG A 19 46.31 -4.31 4.71
C ARG A 19 47.42 -3.39 5.24
N GLU A 20 48.51 -3.29 4.48
CA GLU A 20 49.71 -2.53 4.83
C GLU A 20 49.45 -1.03 4.93
N TYR A 21 48.58 -0.53 4.05
CA TYR A 21 48.18 0.87 4.04
C TYR A 21 47.42 1.24 5.31
N ILE A 22 46.38 0.49 5.64
CA ILE A 22 45.55 0.76 6.82
C ILE A 22 46.38 0.64 8.11
N ASP A 23 47.22 -0.39 8.26
CA ASP A 23 48.08 -0.52 9.44
C ASP A 23 49.09 0.63 9.55
N LYS A 24 49.65 1.11 8.43
CA LYS A 24 50.55 2.28 8.43
C LYS A 24 49.80 3.55 8.85
N GLN A 25 48.64 3.82 8.25
CA GLN A 25 47.84 5.01 8.53
C GLN A 25 47.34 5.04 9.98
N LEU A 26 46.88 3.91 10.52
CA LEU A 26 46.49 3.81 11.92
C LEU A 26 47.70 3.94 12.87
N GLY A 27 48.93 3.66 12.40
CA GLY A 27 50.19 3.75 13.16
C GLY A 27 50.49 5.15 13.69
N GLU A 28 49.98 6.16 13.00
CA GLU A 28 50.24 7.58 13.24
C GLU A 28 49.10 8.23 14.06
N VAL A 29 48.05 7.48 14.40
CA VAL A 29 46.85 7.98 15.10
C VAL A 29 46.99 7.76 16.61
N SER A 30 46.66 8.79 17.40
CA SER A 30 46.73 8.70 18.86
C SER A 30 45.67 7.74 19.43
N ARG A 31 45.89 7.24 20.64
CA ARG A 31 44.97 6.29 21.29
C ARG A 31 43.54 6.84 21.43
N ASN A 32 43.39 8.10 21.82
CA ASN A 32 42.07 8.73 21.97
C ASN A 32 41.38 8.90 20.61
N ASP A 33 42.15 9.28 19.59
CA ASP A 33 41.64 9.44 18.22
C ASP A 33 41.20 8.11 17.59
N LEU A 34 41.79 6.99 18.01
CA LEU A 34 41.37 5.66 17.58
C LEU A 34 39.97 5.30 18.10
N TYR A 35 39.55 5.74 19.30
CA TYR A 35 38.18 5.54 19.79
C TYR A 35 37.17 6.34 18.96
N ASP A 36 37.46 7.62 18.69
CA ASP A 36 36.62 8.48 17.85
C ASP A 36 36.44 7.86 16.45
N LEU A 37 37.54 7.36 15.89
CA LEU A 37 37.56 6.72 14.58
C LEU A 37 36.76 5.41 14.58
N ALA A 38 36.90 4.57 15.62
CA ALA A 38 36.18 3.31 15.71
C ALA A 38 34.66 3.52 15.80
N ASN A 39 34.21 4.45 16.64
CA ASN A 39 32.81 4.81 16.75
C ASN A 39 32.26 5.32 15.41
N LYS A 40 33.02 6.17 14.70
CA LYS A 40 32.59 6.68 13.38
C LYS A 40 32.48 5.59 12.32
N ILE A 41 33.38 4.60 12.34
CA ILE A 41 33.32 3.49 11.38
C ILE A 41 32.14 2.54 11.74
N LEU A 42 31.85 2.35 13.03
CA LEU A 42 30.71 1.55 13.51
C LEU A 42 29.33 2.18 13.20
N ASP A 43 29.25 3.44 12.77
CA ASP A 43 28.02 4.03 12.22
C ASP A 43 27.65 3.44 10.85
N THR A 44 28.64 2.99 10.07
CA THR A 44 28.46 2.42 8.72
C THR A 44 29.41 1.24 8.48
N PRO A 45 29.32 0.17 9.29
CA PRO A 45 30.34 -0.88 9.35
C PRO A 45 30.55 -1.58 7.98
N PHE A 46 29.48 -1.72 7.19
CA PHE A 46 29.52 -2.40 5.88
C PHE A 46 30.23 -1.62 4.75
N ARG A 47 30.51 -0.32 4.93
CA ARG A 47 31.27 0.47 3.93
C ARG A 47 32.77 0.19 3.98
N PHE A 48 33.29 -0.20 5.14
CA PHE A 48 34.72 -0.42 5.35
C PHE A 48 34.89 -1.92 5.61
N LYS A 49 35.29 -2.70 4.58
CA LYS A 49 35.64 -4.13 4.77
C LYS A 49 36.34 -4.31 6.13
N ASN A 50 35.83 -5.19 7.00
CA ASN A 50 35.96 -5.20 8.48
C ASN A 50 37.40 -5.03 9.07
N TYR A 51 38.44 -4.99 8.24
CA TYR A 51 39.85 -4.84 8.56
C TYR A 51 40.21 -3.61 9.40
N ALA A 52 39.71 -2.42 9.05
CA ALA A 52 40.06 -1.20 9.78
C ALA A 52 39.55 -1.25 11.24
N LEU A 53 38.31 -1.71 11.43
CA LEU A 53 37.74 -1.92 12.77
C LEU A 53 38.53 -2.95 13.57
N VAL A 54 38.84 -4.11 12.98
CA VAL A 54 39.64 -5.14 13.65
C VAL A 54 41.03 -4.62 14.03
N SER A 55 41.71 -3.87 13.16
CA SER A 55 43.01 -3.27 13.46
C SER A 55 42.93 -2.21 14.56
N ILE A 56 41.85 -1.44 14.65
CA ILE A 56 41.64 -0.49 15.74
C ILE A 56 41.37 -1.22 17.06
N VAL A 57 40.42 -2.17 17.07
CA VAL A 57 40.05 -2.96 18.25
C VAL A 57 41.26 -3.71 18.81
N THR A 58 42.08 -4.32 17.95
CA THR A 58 43.30 -5.04 18.38
C THR A 58 44.41 -4.14 18.92
N ARG A 59 44.47 -2.86 18.52
CA ARG A 59 45.42 -1.87 19.05
C ARG A 59 44.96 -1.29 20.38
N LEU A 60 43.66 -1.00 20.49
CA LEU A 60 43.08 -0.46 21.70
C LEU A 60 43.05 -1.50 22.82
N PHE A 61 42.83 -2.78 22.49
CA PHE A 61 42.68 -3.91 23.42
C PHE A 61 43.23 -3.68 24.83
N ASP A 62 42.34 -3.31 25.74
CA ASP A 62 42.61 -3.09 27.17
C ASP A 62 41.41 -3.52 28.03
N ASP A 63 41.41 -3.19 29.32
CA ASP A 63 40.34 -3.48 30.28
C ASP A 63 39.55 -2.23 30.72
N THR A 64 39.59 -1.16 29.93
CA THR A 64 38.87 0.09 30.24
C THR A 64 37.37 -0.03 29.94
N PRO A 65 36.50 0.68 30.68
CA PRO A 65 35.08 0.78 30.36
C PRO A 65 34.80 1.26 28.92
N GLU A 66 35.61 2.19 28.44
CA GLU A 66 35.52 2.76 27.10
C GLU A 66 35.78 1.69 26.03
N PHE A 67 36.79 0.85 26.24
CA PHE A 67 37.07 -0.28 25.33
C PHE A 67 36.01 -1.36 25.42
N MET A 68 35.52 -1.69 26.61
CA MET A 68 34.43 -2.66 26.77
C MET A 68 33.20 -2.26 25.94
N LYS A 69 32.77 -1.00 26.03
CA LYS A 69 31.63 -0.48 25.26
C LYS A 69 31.88 -0.55 23.76
N LEU A 70 33.09 -0.19 23.32
CA LEU A 70 33.49 -0.28 21.92
C LEU A 70 33.47 -1.74 21.42
N LEU A 71 34.03 -2.66 22.18
CA LEU A 71 34.12 -4.08 21.83
C LEU A 71 32.74 -4.73 21.75
N ILE A 72 31.83 -4.42 22.68
CA ILE A 72 30.43 -4.88 22.62
C ILE A 72 29.76 -4.38 21.34
N THR A 73 29.85 -3.07 21.08
CA THR A 73 29.23 -2.45 19.91
C THR A 73 29.79 -3.02 18.61
N PHE A 74 31.09 -3.25 18.57
CA PHE A 74 31.76 -3.91 17.46
C PHE A 74 31.18 -5.31 17.23
N LEU A 75 31.18 -6.15 18.26
CA LEU A 75 30.69 -7.53 18.15
C LEU A 75 29.22 -7.59 17.76
N GLU A 76 28.35 -6.78 18.35
CA GLU A 76 26.91 -6.78 18.03
C GLU A 76 26.60 -6.28 16.62
N LYS A 77 27.29 -5.24 16.14
CA LYS A 77 27.04 -4.67 14.81
C LYS A 77 27.65 -5.48 13.68
N THR A 78 28.69 -6.26 13.95
CA THR A 78 29.29 -7.12 12.94
C THR A 78 28.67 -8.54 12.97
N TYR A 79 28.02 -8.94 14.09
CA TYR A 79 27.17 -10.13 14.37
C TYR A 79 26.90 -11.10 13.19
N PRO A 80 26.14 -10.63 12.19
CA PRO A 80 25.56 -11.51 11.16
C PRO A 80 26.56 -12.10 10.15
N ASN A 81 27.80 -11.58 10.07
CA ASN A 81 28.80 -11.96 9.05
C ASN A 81 29.88 -12.94 9.57
N PHE A 82 29.65 -13.60 10.70
CA PHE A 82 30.72 -14.03 11.63
C PHE A 82 31.52 -15.27 11.25
N LEU A 83 31.17 -15.98 10.19
CA LEU A 83 31.53 -17.40 10.10
C LEU A 83 32.48 -17.75 8.95
N SER A 84 33.03 -16.77 8.22
CA SER A 84 33.88 -17.08 7.05
C SER A 84 35.06 -16.15 6.73
N GLU A 85 35.34 -15.06 7.48
CA GLU A 85 36.42 -14.13 7.08
C GLU A 85 37.79 -14.36 7.79
N PRO A 86 38.91 -14.42 7.05
CA PRO A 86 40.29 -14.43 7.58
C PRO A 86 40.67 -13.23 8.47
N LEU A 87 39.81 -12.21 8.51
CA LEU A 87 39.99 -10.94 9.20
C LEU A 87 40.01 -11.06 10.73
N TYR A 88 39.26 -12.01 11.28
CA TYR A 88 39.13 -12.18 12.73
C TYR A 88 40.28 -12.96 13.37
N LYS A 89 41.13 -13.64 12.58
CA LYS A 89 42.35 -14.30 13.06
C LYS A 89 43.26 -13.35 13.83
N ARG A 90 43.28 -12.05 13.50
CA ARG A 90 44.04 -11.03 14.25
C ARG A 90 43.47 -10.75 15.64
N LEU A 91 42.15 -10.73 15.77
CA LEU A 91 41.49 -10.56 17.06
C LEU A 91 41.72 -11.81 17.91
N GLU A 92 41.56 -13.00 17.33
CA GLU A 92 41.89 -14.29 17.94
C GLU A 92 43.35 -14.33 18.42
N GLU A 93 44.33 -14.02 17.57
CA GLU A 93 45.75 -13.94 17.94
C GLU A 93 46.00 -12.94 19.08
N LYS A 94 45.27 -11.82 19.10
CA LYS A 94 45.41 -10.79 20.14
C LYS A 94 44.80 -11.26 21.46
N VAL A 95 43.64 -11.90 21.41
CA VAL A 95 42.94 -12.51 22.55
C VAL A 95 43.78 -13.62 23.15
N ALA A 96 44.35 -14.51 22.34
CA ALA A 96 45.26 -15.57 22.78
C ALA A 96 46.52 -15.00 23.48
N LYS A 97 47.15 -13.97 22.89
CA LYS A 97 48.32 -13.28 23.51
C LYS A 97 48.00 -12.57 24.82
N ARG A 98 46.74 -12.22 25.07
CA ARG A 98 46.28 -11.49 26.25
C ARG A 98 45.14 -12.21 26.96
N SER A 99 45.27 -13.53 27.05
CA SER A 99 44.20 -14.44 27.46
C SER A 99 43.60 -14.10 28.83
N HIS A 100 44.42 -13.81 29.85
CA HIS A 100 43.94 -13.39 31.17
C HIS A 100 43.16 -12.05 31.15
N GLN A 101 43.62 -11.06 30.37
CA GLN A 101 42.93 -9.78 30.22
C GLN A 101 41.60 -9.97 29.48
N ALA A 102 41.61 -10.75 28.40
CA ALA A 102 40.41 -11.10 27.65
C ALA A 102 39.40 -11.88 28.51
N PHE A 103 39.86 -12.79 29.37
CA PHE A 103 38.98 -13.51 30.29
C PHE A 103 38.38 -12.61 31.38
N ALA A 104 39.12 -11.60 31.85
CA ALA A 104 38.56 -10.57 32.72
C ALA A 104 37.45 -9.77 32.02
N LEU A 105 37.67 -9.41 30.75
CA LEU A 105 36.65 -8.76 29.91
C LEU A 105 35.39 -9.61 29.74
N VAL A 106 35.52 -10.93 29.52
CA VAL A 106 34.36 -11.84 29.42
C VAL A 106 33.45 -11.70 30.63
N LYS A 107 34.02 -11.71 31.85
CA LYS A 107 33.24 -11.59 33.09
C LYS A 107 32.59 -10.22 33.23
N SER A 108 33.32 -9.16 32.92
CA SER A 108 32.82 -7.78 33.01
C SER A 108 31.75 -7.46 31.95
N MET A 109 31.83 -8.09 30.78
CA MET A 109 30.89 -7.87 29.67
C MET A 109 29.62 -8.74 29.76
N ALA A 110 29.57 -9.75 30.64
CA ALA A 110 28.47 -10.71 30.70
C ALA A 110 27.08 -10.07 30.87
N TYR A 111 27.00 -8.90 31.51
CA TYR A 111 25.75 -8.18 31.79
C TYR A 111 25.54 -6.93 30.92
N LEU A 112 26.37 -6.74 29.89
CA LEU A 112 26.38 -5.54 29.07
C LEU A 112 25.96 -5.85 27.62
N GLY A 113 25.55 -4.81 26.90
CA GLY A 113 25.10 -4.89 25.51
C GLY A 113 23.57 -4.98 25.35
N ASN A 114 23.12 -5.01 24.11
CA ASN A 114 21.71 -5.14 23.73
C ASN A 114 21.15 -6.52 24.09
N LYS A 115 21.99 -7.56 24.03
CA LYS A 115 21.65 -8.92 24.50
C LYS A 115 22.73 -9.42 25.47
N PRO A 116 22.60 -9.16 26.78
CA PRO A 116 23.60 -9.51 27.79
C PRO A 116 24.04 -10.98 27.68
N GLY A 117 25.36 -11.21 27.61
CA GLY A 117 25.96 -12.53 27.47
C GLY A 117 26.39 -12.89 26.05
N VAL A 118 25.82 -12.28 25.00
CA VAL A 118 26.16 -12.63 23.61
C VAL A 118 27.60 -12.25 23.26
N SER A 119 27.98 -10.98 23.40
CA SER A 119 29.32 -10.49 23.04
C SER A 119 30.42 -11.12 23.90
N SER A 120 30.16 -11.29 25.20
CA SER A 120 31.08 -11.98 26.10
C SER A 120 31.23 -13.46 25.75
N GLY A 121 30.16 -14.11 25.28
CA GLY A 121 30.18 -15.51 24.85
C GLY A 121 31.02 -15.73 23.59
N TYR A 122 30.95 -14.82 22.62
CA TYR A 122 31.84 -14.87 21.47
C TYR A 122 33.30 -14.73 21.89
N LEU A 123 33.63 -13.75 22.74
CA LEU A 123 34.99 -13.58 23.26
C LEU A 123 35.46 -14.80 24.06
N LEU A 124 34.56 -15.42 24.83
CA LEU A 124 34.83 -16.66 25.57
C LEU A 124 35.18 -17.82 24.61
N SER A 125 34.49 -17.95 23.47
CA SER A 125 34.77 -19.02 22.49
C SER A 125 36.22 -19.00 21.99
N LEU A 126 36.81 -17.81 21.83
CA LEU A 126 38.20 -17.61 21.41
C LEU A 126 39.22 -17.99 22.50
N LEU A 127 38.79 -18.15 23.75
CA LEU A 127 39.65 -18.45 24.90
C LEU A 127 39.60 -19.92 25.33
N VAL A 128 38.55 -20.66 24.97
CA VAL A 128 38.33 -22.04 25.43
C VAL A 128 39.47 -22.99 25.02
N GLY A 129 40.10 -22.74 23.87
CA GLY A 129 41.29 -23.49 23.42
C GLY A 129 42.62 -23.04 24.04
N GLU A 130 42.64 -21.85 24.64
CA GLU A 130 43.86 -21.17 25.11
C GLU A 130 44.01 -21.20 26.64
N MET A 131 42.92 -21.36 27.38
CA MET A 131 42.90 -21.35 28.85
C MET A 131 41.97 -22.41 29.42
N GLU A 132 42.48 -23.27 30.31
CA GLU A 132 41.64 -24.25 31.00
C GLU A 132 40.62 -23.57 31.93
N GLU A 133 40.95 -22.43 32.54
CA GLU A 133 40.01 -21.66 33.35
C GLU A 133 38.82 -21.11 32.55
N ALA A 134 39.04 -20.76 31.27
CA ALA A 134 37.98 -20.28 30.39
C ALA A 134 37.05 -21.43 29.98
N LYS A 135 37.64 -22.60 29.67
CA LYS A 135 36.88 -23.84 29.40
C LYS A 135 36.09 -24.31 30.63
N ASP A 136 36.70 -24.31 31.80
CA ASP A 136 36.04 -24.61 33.08
C ASP A 136 34.88 -23.64 33.36
N PHE A 137 35.10 -22.35 33.12
CA PHE A 137 34.07 -21.32 33.27
C PHE A 137 32.92 -21.56 32.30
N MET A 138 33.21 -21.85 31.02
CA MET A 138 32.19 -22.17 30.04
C MET A 138 31.33 -23.34 30.50
N ILE A 139 31.95 -24.49 30.82
CA ILE A 139 31.27 -25.74 31.19
C ILE A 139 30.44 -25.56 32.47
N LYS A 140 31.01 -24.96 33.53
CA LYS A 140 30.28 -24.76 34.80
C LYS A 140 29.10 -23.81 34.64
N SER A 141 29.26 -22.76 33.84
CA SER A 141 28.26 -21.71 33.68
C SER A 141 27.09 -22.13 32.78
N LEU A 142 27.19 -23.19 31.98
CA LEU A 142 26.05 -23.77 31.26
C LEU A 142 24.95 -24.27 32.22
N SER A 143 25.33 -24.69 33.43
CA SER A 143 24.39 -25.10 34.49
C SER A 143 24.06 -23.96 35.48
N SER A 144 24.42 -22.72 35.15
CA SER A 144 24.12 -21.55 35.99
C SER A 144 22.65 -21.17 35.89
N ASN A 145 22.07 -20.72 37.01
CA ASN A 145 20.75 -20.07 37.03
C ASN A 145 20.81 -18.59 36.62
N ASP A 146 22.01 -18.02 36.51
CA ASP A 146 22.21 -16.66 36.00
C ASP A 146 22.11 -16.67 34.47
N VAL A 147 21.02 -16.10 33.95
CA VAL A 147 20.67 -16.15 32.53
C VAL A 147 21.74 -15.52 31.63
N PRO A 148 22.25 -14.29 31.86
CA PRO A 148 23.35 -13.71 31.09
C PRO A 148 24.63 -14.57 31.10
N VAL A 149 25.01 -15.12 32.25
CA VAL A 149 26.20 -15.99 32.37
C VAL A 149 25.99 -17.32 31.65
N GLN A 150 24.80 -17.92 31.75
CA GLN A 150 24.44 -19.11 30.98
C GLN A 150 24.42 -18.83 29.47
N ARG A 151 23.89 -17.67 29.05
CA ARG A 151 23.87 -17.22 27.65
C ARG A 151 25.28 -17.04 27.11
N CYS A 152 26.19 -16.47 27.91
CA CYS A 152 27.60 -16.34 27.58
C CYS A 152 28.24 -17.68 27.23
N SER A 153 28.05 -18.69 28.09
CA SER A 153 28.58 -20.02 27.81
C SER A 153 27.91 -20.72 26.63
N LEU A 154 26.60 -20.53 26.46
CA LEU A 154 25.86 -21.14 25.36
C LEU A 154 26.24 -20.53 24.00
N MET A 155 26.46 -19.22 23.94
CA MET A 155 26.98 -18.54 22.75
C MET A 155 28.42 -18.97 22.44
N ALA A 156 29.25 -19.18 23.48
CA ALA A 156 30.59 -19.72 23.29
C ALA A 156 30.54 -21.12 22.66
N LEU A 157 29.67 -21.99 23.19
CA LEU A 157 29.42 -23.32 22.66
C LEU A 157 28.91 -23.29 21.21
N HIS A 158 27.94 -22.43 20.91
CA HIS A 158 27.41 -22.22 19.56
C HIS A 158 28.52 -21.88 18.56
N SER A 159 29.40 -20.94 18.93
CA SER A 159 30.52 -20.50 18.09
C SER A 159 31.54 -21.61 17.84
N LEU A 160 31.78 -22.47 18.84
CA LEU A 160 32.68 -23.63 18.72
C LEU A 160 32.11 -24.71 17.80
N LEU A 161 30.78 -24.91 17.83
CA LEU A 161 30.09 -25.87 16.96
C LEU A 161 30.06 -25.40 15.50
N TYR A 162 29.86 -24.11 15.25
CA TYR A 162 29.77 -23.57 13.89
C TYR A 162 31.15 -23.38 13.22
N GLY A 163 32.17 -22.90 13.95
CA GLY A 163 33.36 -22.26 13.35
C GLY A 163 34.63 -23.10 13.20
N PHE A 164 34.77 -24.26 13.85
CA PHE A 164 36.08 -24.90 14.00
C PHE A 164 36.04 -26.42 13.72
N GLY A 165 36.46 -26.81 12.51
CA GLY A 165 36.52 -28.20 12.03
C GLY A 165 37.53 -29.12 12.75
N LYS A 166 37.40 -29.30 14.07
CA LYS A 166 38.14 -30.29 14.85
C LYS A 166 37.23 -30.98 15.85
N ASN A 167 36.85 -32.22 15.55
CA ASN A 167 36.43 -33.29 16.46
C ASN A 167 35.88 -32.81 17.84
N ASN A 168 34.68 -32.23 17.83
CA ASN A 168 34.03 -31.58 18.97
C ASN A 168 33.22 -32.54 19.87
N ARG A 169 33.52 -33.85 19.84
CA ARG A 169 32.69 -34.88 20.48
C ARG A 169 32.40 -34.65 21.96
N ASN A 170 33.36 -34.09 22.69
CA ASN A 170 33.18 -33.76 24.11
C ASN A 170 32.16 -32.64 24.36
N TYR A 171 32.07 -31.66 23.46
CA TYR A 171 31.10 -30.56 23.57
C TYR A 171 29.70 -30.97 23.14
N LEU A 172 29.60 -31.91 22.19
CA LEU A 172 28.33 -32.52 21.80
C LEU A 172 27.73 -33.33 22.97
N ASN A 173 28.50 -34.23 23.57
CA ASN A 173 28.06 -34.97 24.76
C ASN A 173 27.65 -34.04 25.92
N LEU A 174 28.33 -32.89 26.04
CA LEU A 174 27.97 -31.87 27.02
C LEU A 174 26.64 -31.21 26.68
N LEU A 175 26.42 -30.82 25.42
CA LEU A 175 25.18 -30.19 24.94
C LEU A 175 23.96 -31.09 25.20
N GLU A 176 24.06 -32.38 24.88
CA GLU A 176 23.01 -33.37 25.15
C GLU A 176 22.63 -33.39 26.64
N LYS A 177 23.64 -33.43 27.52
CA LYS A 177 23.43 -33.50 28.97
C LYS A 177 22.84 -32.20 29.56
N ILE A 178 23.21 -31.04 29.01
CA ILE A 178 22.84 -29.73 29.58
C ILE A 178 21.59 -29.13 28.96
N ALA A 179 21.16 -29.55 27.76
CA ALA A 179 19.95 -29.04 27.11
C ALA A 179 18.70 -29.00 28.03
N PRO A 180 18.44 -30.03 28.86
CA PRO A 180 17.36 -30.00 29.84
C PRO A 180 17.38 -28.81 30.80
N ASN A 181 18.56 -28.31 31.14
CA ASN A 181 18.76 -27.32 32.21
C ASN A 181 18.94 -25.89 31.68
N ILE A 182 18.92 -25.67 30.37
CA ILE A 182 19.03 -24.33 29.79
C ILE A 182 17.74 -23.53 30.01
N SER A 183 17.87 -22.27 30.43
CA SER A 183 16.75 -21.35 30.65
C SER A 183 15.91 -21.13 29.38
N GLN A 184 14.61 -20.91 29.54
CA GLN A 184 13.71 -20.56 28.44
C GLN A 184 14.12 -19.25 27.75
N GLU A 185 14.70 -18.30 28.48
CA GLU A 185 15.23 -17.04 27.92
C GLU A 185 16.44 -17.25 26.98
N ASN A 186 16.99 -18.46 26.93
CA ASN A 186 18.11 -18.86 26.08
C ASN A 186 17.69 -19.87 25.00
N LEU A 187 16.39 -20.06 24.80
CA LEU A 187 15.82 -21.05 23.89
C LEU A 187 16.36 -20.93 22.46
N GLN A 188 16.39 -19.73 21.89
CA GLN A 188 16.85 -19.53 20.51
C GLN A 188 18.27 -20.09 20.31
N LEU A 189 19.19 -19.74 21.20
CA LEU A 189 20.58 -20.22 21.16
C LEU A 189 20.68 -21.73 21.43
N LEU A 190 19.84 -22.28 22.29
CA LEU A 190 19.81 -23.72 22.54
C LEU A 190 19.42 -24.48 21.27
N ILE A 191 18.32 -24.08 20.63
CA ILE A 191 17.86 -24.73 19.40
C ILE A 191 18.89 -24.56 18.28
N SER A 192 19.52 -23.39 18.14
CA SER A 192 20.62 -23.20 17.20
C SER A 192 21.80 -24.13 17.49
N CYS A 193 22.22 -24.29 18.74
CA CYS A 193 23.29 -25.25 19.10
C CYS A 193 22.92 -26.69 18.75
N LEU A 194 21.69 -27.12 19.07
CA LEU A 194 21.20 -28.46 18.75
C LEU A 194 21.09 -28.68 17.24
N GLN A 195 20.71 -27.65 16.50
CA GLN A 195 20.68 -27.66 15.04
C GLN A 195 22.09 -27.81 14.46
N CYS A 196 23.08 -27.04 14.91
CA CYS A 196 24.47 -27.22 14.48
C CYS A 196 24.98 -28.64 14.79
N ALA A 197 24.65 -29.18 15.98
CA ALA A 197 25.00 -30.55 16.34
C ALA A 197 24.31 -31.60 15.44
N PHE A 198 23.05 -31.35 15.07
CA PHE A 198 22.28 -32.19 14.16
C PHE A 198 22.87 -32.21 12.74
N GLU A 199 23.35 -31.08 12.23
CA GLU A 199 23.97 -30.98 10.90
C GLU A 199 25.20 -31.89 10.75
N GLU A 200 25.97 -32.07 11.83
CA GLU A 200 27.14 -32.96 11.85
C GLU A 200 26.82 -34.40 12.30
N TYR A 201 25.88 -34.60 13.22
CA TYR A 201 25.59 -35.88 13.88
C TYR A 201 24.08 -36.17 13.98
N ALA A 202 23.42 -36.24 12.82
CA ALA A 202 21.97 -36.31 12.70
C ALA A 202 21.30 -37.44 13.51
N ASP A 203 21.86 -38.65 13.51
CA ASP A 203 21.25 -39.81 14.19
C ASP A 203 21.26 -39.68 15.71
N GLU A 204 22.25 -38.98 16.27
CA GLU A 204 22.40 -38.81 17.72
C GLU A 204 21.60 -37.62 18.24
N PHE A 205 21.57 -36.51 17.49
CA PHE A 205 20.94 -35.27 17.96
C PHE A 205 19.48 -35.12 17.53
N ARG A 206 18.98 -35.90 16.57
CA ARG A 206 17.54 -35.96 16.26
C ARG A 206 16.67 -36.23 17.50
N PRO A 207 16.89 -37.29 18.31
CA PRO A 207 16.06 -37.55 19.47
C PRO A 207 16.18 -36.47 20.55
N VAL A 208 17.34 -35.83 20.69
CA VAL A 208 17.56 -34.74 21.65
C VAL A 208 16.76 -33.51 21.25
N LEU A 209 16.86 -33.11 19.98
CA LEU A 209 16.12 -31.97 19.44
C LEU A 209 14.60 -32.21 19.50
N GLU A 210 14.13 -33.40 19.11
CA GLU A 210 12.71 -33.77 19.22
C GLU A 210 12.21 -33.71 20.68
N SER A 211 12.99 -34.25 21.63
CA SER A 211 12.66 -34.20 23.05
C SER A 211 12.55 -32.77 23.57
N GLU A 212 13.46 -31.88 23.15
CA GLU A 212 13.45 -30.48 23.54
C GLU A 212 12.26 -29.71 22.95
N LEU A 213 11.87 -29.97 21.70
CA LEU A 213 10.66 -29.41 21.10
C LEU A 213 9.41 -29.82 21.88
N ILE A 214 9.26 -31.12 22.19
CA ILE A 214 8.11 -31.63 22.96
C ILE A 214 8.08 -31.00 24.36
N ARG A 215 9.23 -30.93 25.02
CA ARG A 215 9.34 -30.43 26.39
C ARG A 215 9.03 -28.95 26.52
N ARG A 216 9.40 -28.15 25.52
CA ARG A 216 9.31 -26.68 25.55
C ARG A 216 8.13 -26.12 24.75
N GLY A 217 7.45 -26.96 23.95
CA GLY A 217 6.19 -26.64 23.30
C GLY A 217 6.32 -25.63 22.17
N ALA A 218 5.31 -24.76 22.04
CA ALA A 218 5.13 -23.87 20.88
C ALA A 218 6.32 -22.93 20.63
N ASP A 219 6.90 -22.35 21.68
CA ASP A 219 8.05 -21.43 21.56
C ASP A 219 9.24 -22.11 20.86
N ALA A 220 9.52 -23.37 21.21
CA ALA A 220 10.64 -24.12 20.65
C ALA A 220 10.37 -24.55 19.21
N ALA A 221 9.12 -24.92 18.91
CA ALA A 221 8.68 -25.27 17.56
C ALA A 221 8.77 -24.07 16.61
N SER A 222 8.29 -22.89 17.02
CA SER A 222 8.40 -21.62 16.26
C SER A 222 9.86 -21.27 15.97
N VAL A 223 10.71 -21.26 17.01
CA VAL A 223 12.16 -20.99 16.87
C VAL A 223 12.83 -21.96 15.90
N TYR A 224 12.49 -23.25 15.95
CA TYR A 224 13.06 -24.25 15.05
C TYR A 224 12.65 -24.03 13.59
N ILE A 225 11.39 -23.68 13.33
CA ILE A 225 10.92 -23.36 11.97
C ILE A 225 11.59 -22.10 11.42
N GLU A 226 11.76 -21.06 12.24
CA GLU A 226 12.48 -19.85 11.83
C GLU A 226 13.96 -20.11 11.51
N ILE A 227 14.62 -21.01 12.26
CA ILE A 227 15.97 -21.47 11.92
C ILE A 227 15.97 -22.25 10.59
N ALA A 228 14.98 -23.12 10.38
CA ALA A 228 14.81 -23.87 9.12
C ALA A 228 14.61 -22.93 7.91
N ARG A 229 13.91 -21.80 8.09
CA ARG A 229 13.74 -20.76 7.09
C ARG A 229 15.07 -20.17 6.60
N GLY A 230 16.06 -20.11 7.47
CA GLY A 230 17.41 -19.58 7.19
C GLY A 230 18.32 -20.48 6.33
N GLY A 231 17.87 -21.67 5.92
CA GLY A 231 18.62 -22.57 5.02
C GLY A 231 19.53 -23.59 5.71
N SER A 232 19.37 -23.80 7.02
CA SER A 232 20.03 -24.89 7.77
C SER A 232 19.56 -26.27 7.31
N ALA A 233 20.39 -27.32 7.49
CA ALA A 233 20.00 -28.67 7.07
C ALA A 233 18.93 -29.25 8.02
N THR A 234 17.70 -29.36 7.57
CA THR A 234 16.56 -29.71 8.42
C THR A 234 16.14 -31.18 8.32
N SER A 235 15.59 -31.71 9.40
CA SER A 235 14.94 -33.03 9.39
C SER A 235 13.43 -32.89 9.16
N ALA A 236 12.90 -33.52 8.11
CA ALA A 236 11.45 -33.51 7.86
C ALA A 236 10.63 -34.08 9.04
N PRO A 237 11.00 -35.20 9.70
CA PRO A 237 10.31 -35.66 10.92
C PRO A 237 10.27 -34.64 12.07
N ILE A 238 11.36 -33.89 12.28
CA ILE A 238 11.42 -32.88 13.35
C ILE A 238 10.55 -31.67 12.99
N LEU A 239 10.55 -31.25 11.72
CA LEU A 239 9.66 -30.19 11.23
C LEU A 239 8.20 -30.59 11.35
N GLN A 240 7.85 -31.83 10.99
CA GLN A 240 6.50 -32.37 11.18
C GLN A 240 6.08 -32.29 12.64
N LYS A 241 6.98 -32.68 13.56
CA LYS A 241 6.73 -32.58 15.00
C LYS A 241 6.52 -31.13 15.46
N ALA A 242 7.33 -30.20 14.97
CA ALA A 242 7.19 -28.78 15.28
C ALA A 242 5.84 -28.23 14.80
N VAL A 243 5.44 -28.55 13.57
CA VAL A 243 4.12 -28.19 13.02
C VAL A 243 2.99 -28.78 13.85
N GLU A 244 3.03 -30.07 14.19
CA GLU A 244 2.00 -30.71 15.04
C GLU A 244 1.89 -30.05 16.43
N ILE A 245 3.02 -29.67 17.02
CA ILE A 245 3.04 -28.93 18.30
C ILE A 245 2.35 -27.57 18.13
N LEU A 246 2.69 -26.81 17.08
CA LEU A 246 2.08 -25.51 16.80
C LEU A 246 0.58 -25.63 16.50
N GLU A 247 0.16 -26.55 15.65
CA GLU A 247 -1.26 -26.79 15.35
C GLU A 247 -2.07 -27.11 16.62
N SER A 248 -1.46 -27.83 17.58
CA SER A 248 -2.14 -28.18 18.84
C SER A 248 -2.20 -27.04 19.87
N LYS A 249 -1.31 -26.05 19.79
CA LYS A 249 -1.13 -25.01 20.82
C LYS A 249 -1.48 -23.60 20.35
N VAL A 250 -1.12 -23.27 19.11
CA VAL A 250 -1.25 -21.95 18.47
C VAL A 250 -1.65 -22.17 17.00
N PRO A 251 -2.88 -22.64 16.74
CA PRO A 251 -3.27 -23.12 15.41
C PRO A 251 -3.29 -22.02 14.32
N ASP A 252 -3.28 -20.75 14.71
CA ASP A 252 -3.28 -19.58 13.82
C ASP A 252 -1.87 -18.98 13.62
N SER A 253 -0.81 -19.67 14.03
CA SER A 253 0.56 -19.18 13.80
C SER A 253 0.92 -19.22 12.31
N GLU A 254 1.48 -18.10 11.82
CA GLU A 254 2.07 -17.99 10.47
C GLU A 254 3.25 -18.97 10.28
N ASP A 255 3.94 -19.34 11.36
CA ASP A 255 5.06 -20.31 11.31
C ASP A 255 4.61 -21.68 10.83
N ILE A 256 3.33 -22.03 10.96
CA ILE A 256 2.83 -23.32 10.49
C ILE A 256 2.97 -23.41 8.97
N ASP A 257 2.67 -22.33 8.24
CA ASP A 257 2.73 -22.32 6.78
C ASP A 257 4.17 -22.45 6.29
N VAL A 258 5.11 -21.75 6.95
CA VAL A 258 6.55 -21.87 6.70
C VAL A 258 7.03 -23.30 6.95
N GLY A 259 6.59 -23.92 8.05
CA GLY A 259 6.92 -25.30 8.38
C GLY A 259 6.38 -26.29 7.34
N LEU A 260 5.12 -26.14 6.92
CA LEU A 260 4.50 -26.97 5.89
C LEU A 260 5.23 -26.85 4.55
N ALA A 261 5.61 -25.64 4.13
CA ALA A 261 6.38 -25.43 2.90
C ALA A 261 7.72 -26.17 2.91
N LYS A 262 8.47 -26.12 4.03
CA LYS A 262 9.74 -26.85 4.18
C LYS A 262 9.57 -28.38 4.21
N ILE A 263 8.44 -28.87 4.71
CA ILE A 263 8.16 -30.32 4.74
C ILE A 263 7.80 -30.82 3.34
N TYR A 264 7.16 -30.00 2.51
CA TYR A 264 6.51 -30.41 1.27
C TYR A 264 7.42 -31.18 0.31
N GLU A 265 8.67 -30.73 0.11
CA GLU A 265 9.64 -31.38 -0.77
C GLU A 265 9.91 -32.85 -0.37
N ASN A 266 9.86 -33.16 0.92
CA ASN A 266 10.22 -34.47 1.46
C ASN A 266 9.00 -35.34 1.82
N ASN A 267 7.86 -34.71 2.11
CA ASN A 267 6.63 -35.42 2.49
C ASN A 267 5.38 -34.61 2.08
N PRO A 268 5.01 -34.64 0.79
CA PRO A 268 3.85 -33.92 0.29
C PRO A 268 2.54 -34.42 0.89
N ASP A 269 2.40 -35.74 1.11
CA ASP A 269 1.19 -36.35 1.68
C ASP A 269 0.85 -35.78 3.07
N PHE A 270 1.87 -35.59 3.92
CA PHE A 270 1.69 -34.94 5.21
C PHE A 270 1.07 -33.56 5.05
N VAL A 271 1.66 -32.73 4.19
CA VAL A 271 1.24 -31.34 3.99
C VAL A 271 -0.14 -31.25 3.35
N VAL A 272 -0.42 -32.05 2.32
CA VAL A 272 -1.71 -32.10 1.61
C VAL A 272 -2.84 -32.42 2.57
N GLU A 273 -2.68 -33.40 3.46
CA GLU A 273 -3.71 -33.73 4.45
C GLU A 273 -3.97 -32.57 5.43
N ARG A 274 -2.96 -31.81 5.86
CA ARG A 274 -3.16 -30.65 6.75
C ARG A 274 -3.85 -29.49 6.03
N ILE A 275 -3.44 -29.20 4.79
CA ILE A 275 -4.12 -28.20 3.95
C ILE A 275 -5.59 -28.58 3.77
N LYS A 276 -5.86 -29.84 3.43
CA LYS A 276 -7.23 -30.37 3.30
C LYS A 276 -8.04 -30.23 4.59
N GLU A 277 -7.48 -30.59 5.74
CA GLU A 277 -8.16 -30.43 7.02
C GLU A 277 -8.47 -28.97 7.33
N ARG A 278 -7.53 -28.06 7.07
CA ARG A 278 -7.71 -26.61 7.27
C ARG A 278 -8.82 -26.05 6.39
N LEU A 279 -8.83 -26.40 5.09
CA LEU A 279 -9.88 -26.03 4.14
C LEU A 279 -11.27 -26.53 4.55
N LEU A 280 -11.36 -27.68 5.22
CA LEU A 280 -12.63 -28.26 5.68
C LEU A 280 -13.08 -27.76 7.05
N LYS A 281 -12.15 -27.35 7.92
CA LYS A 281 -12.43 -26.97 9.32
C LYS A 281 -12.62 -25.46 9.51
N ARG A 282 -12.04 -24.63 8.64
CA ARG A 282 -12.04 -23.17 8.78
C ARG A 282 -12.80 -22.53 7.63
N ASP A 283 -13.49 -21.42 7.91
CA ASP A 283 -13.95 -20.47 6.89
C ASP A 283 -12.75 -19.67 6.29
N THR A 284 -11.59 -20.32 6.13
CA THR A 284 -10.38 -19.70 5.58
C THR A 284 -10.48 -19.56 4.07
N ILE A 285 -10.17 -18.36 3.58
CA ILE A 285 -10.20 -17.99 2.16
C ILE A 285 -8.85 -18.29 1.47
N GLU A 286 -7.77 -18.45 2.24
CA GLU A 286 -6.41 -18.68 1.73
C GLU A 286 -5.90 -20.07 2.09
N LEU A 287 -5.14 -20.69 1.17
CA LEU A 287 -4.51 -22.01 1.38
C LEU A 287 -3.35 -21.94 2.38
N MET A 288 -2.54 -20.89 2.26
CA MET A 288 -1.38 -20.55 3.08
C MET A 288 -0.87 -19.16 2.69
N ASP A 289 0.04 -18.59 3.48
CA ASP A 289 0.72 -17.34 3.14
C ASP A 289 1.42 -17.41 1.77
N TYR A 290 1.47 -16.26 1.08
CA TYR A 290 1.99 -16.16 -0.29
C TYR A 290 3.45 -16.61 -0.41
N GLY A 291 4.29 -16.32 0.59
CA GLY A 291 5.70 -16.67 0.58
C GLY A 291 5.92 -18.18 0.67
N SER A 292 5.19 -18.86 1.55
CA SER A 292 5.23 -20.32 1.70
C SER A 292 4.67 -21.04 0.47
N LEU A 293 3.62 -20.49 -0.15
CA LEU A 293 3.05 -21.05 -1.37
C LEU A 293 4.05 -20.99 -2.53
N ASP A 294 4.78 -19.90 -2.68
CA ASP A 294 5.81 -19.75 -3.70
C ASP A 294 7.00 -20.69 -3.47
N GLU A 295 7.28 -21.11 -2.23
CA GLU A 295 8.24 -22.19 -1.96
C GLU A 295 7.72 -23.54 -2.45
N ILE A 296 6.45 -23.87 -2.17
CA ILE A 296 5.82 -25.11 -2.66
C ILE A 296 5.77 -25.17 -4.18
N LYS A 297 5.51 -24.05 -4.86
CA LYS A 297 5.49 -23.98 -6.34
C LYS A 297 6.82 -24.32 -7.00
N LYS A 298 7.94 -24.21 -6.26
CA LYS A 298 9.26 -24.65 -6.77
C LYS A 298 9.38 -26.18 -6.78
N CYS A 299 8.51 -26.87 -6.06
CA CYS A 299 8.35 -28.33 -6.06
C CYS A 299 7.21 -28.75 -7.00
N ASP A 300 6.73 -30.00 -6.88
CA ASP A 300 5.59 -30.51 -7.64
C ASP A 300 4.26 -30.16 -6.95
N VAL A 301 3.44 -29.30 -7.56
CA VAL A 301 2.14 -28.85 -7.02
C VAL A 301 1.01 -29.85 -7.29
N GLU A 302 1.24 -30.88 -8.11
CA GLU A 302 0.23 -31.86 -8.51
C GLU A 302 -0.52 -32.54 -7.34
N PRO A 303 0.12 -32.91 -6.21
CA PRO A 303 -0.57 -33.47 -5.05
C PRO A 303 -1.62 -32.51 -4.45
N ILE A 304 -1.29 -31.22 -4.35
CA ILE A 304 -2.23 -30.20 -3.86
C ILE A 304 -3.37 -30.02 -4.87
N MET A 305 -3.05 -29.94 -6.16
CA MET A 305 -4.07 -29.81 -7.20
C MET A 305 -5.02 -31.01 -7.28
N SER A 306 -4.49 -32.23 -7.13
CA SER A 306 -5.29 -33.46 -7.08
C SER A 306 -6.21 -33.49 -5.85
N MET A 307 -5.74 -33.01 -4.71
CA MET A 307 -6.57 -32.86 -3.50
C MET A 307 -7.69 -31.82 -3.72
N VAL A 308 -7.39 -30.68 -4.34
CA VAL A 308 -8.40 -29.69 -4.72
C VAL A 308 -9.42 -30.28 -5.69
N GLU A 309 -8.98 -30.99 -6.72
CA GLU A 309 -9.84 -31.69 -7.70
C GLU A 309 -10.83 -32.63 -7.00
N SER A 310 -10.31 -33.47 -6.10
CA SER A 310 -11.12 -34.39 -5.29
C SER A 310 -12.14 -33.66 -4.41
N LEU A 311 -11.76 -32.54 -3.79
CA LEU A 311 -12.69 -31.76 -2.97
C LEU A 311 -13.78 -31.06 -3.78
N ILE A 312 -13.49 -30.66 -5.03
CA ILE A 312 -14.50 -30.15 -5.98
C ILE A 312 -15.46 -31.27 -6.36
N ASP A 313 -14.93 -32.44 -6.70
CA ASP A 313 -15.72 -33.61 -7.11
C ASP A 313 -16.65 -34.12 -6.00
N GLU A 314 -16.21 -34.03 -4.75
CA GLU A 314 -17.01 -34.35 -3.56
C GLU A 314 -18.01 -33.26 -3.18
N GLY A 315 -18.01 -32.11 -3.87
CA GLY A 315 -18.89 -30.98 -3.59
C GLY A 315 -18.57 -30.22 -2.29
N LYS A 316 -17.44 -30.51 -1.65
CA LYS A 316 -17.05 -29.93 -0.34
C LYS A 316 -16.59 -28.48 -0.44
N LEU A 317 -16.16 -28.04 -1.63
CA LEU A 317 -15.78 -26.65 -1.89
C LEU A 317 -16.94 -25.82 -2.45
N THR A 318 -18.19 -26.27 -2.36
CA THR A 318 -19.35 -25.54 -2.93
C THR A 318 -19.72 -24.27 -2.17
N HIS A 319 -19.41 -24.18 -0.87
CA HIS A 319 -19.81 -23.09 0.03
C HIS A 319 -18.87 -21.89 0.07
N LEU A 320 -17.62 -22.04 -0.40
CA LEU A 320 -16.64 -20.95 -0.42
C LEU A 320 -17.08 -19.92 -1.48
N HIS A 321 -17.61 -18.79 -1.01
CA HIS A 321 -18.13 -17.73 -1.86
C HIS A 321 -17.03 -17.10 -2.76
N ASN A 322 -15.76 -17.22 -2.34
CA ASN A 322 -14.56 -16.64 -2.97
C ASN A 322 -13.58 -17.71 -3.48
N LYS A 323 -14.05 -18.70 -4.26
CA LYS A 323 -13.16 -19.76 -4.85
C LYS A 323 -12.05 -19.20 -5.75
N GLU A 324 -12.23 -17.99 -6.26
CA GLU A 324 -11.35 -17.34 -7.24
C GLU A 324 -9.97 -17.01 -6.63
N LEU A 325 -9.95 -16.48 -5.40
CA LEU A 325 -8.72 -16.13 -4.68
C LEU A 325 -7.96 -17.37 -4.18
N LEU A 326 -8.69 -18.41 -3.79
CA LEU A 326 -8.12 -19.61 -3.17
C LEU A 326 -7.23 -20.40 -4.14
N LEU A 327 -7.55 -20.38 -5.44
CA LEU A 327 -6.83 -21.15 -6.46
C LEU A 327 -5.99 -20.30 -7.41
N GLY A 328 -6.24 -18.98 -7.49
CA GLY A 328 -5.53 -18.09 -8.41
C GLY A 328 -4.01 -18.21 -8.30
N ASN A 329 -3.48 -18.31 -7.07
CA ASN A 329 -2.05 -18.45 -6.84
C ASN A 329 -1.49 -19.82 -7.25
N LEU A 330 -2.26 -20.91 -7.13
CA LEU A 330 -1.81 -22.26 -7.52
C LEU A 330 -1.68 -22.44 -9.03
N PHE A 331 -2.41 -21.64 -9.82
CA PHE A 331 -2.39 -21.70 -11.28
C PHE A 331 -1.23 -20.89 -11.92
N LEU A 332 -0.31 -20.37 -11.11
CA LEU A 332 0.89 -19.68 -11.57
C LEU A 332 2.11 -20.63 -11.59
N PRO A 333 2.89 -20.66 -12.69
CA PRO A 333 2.76 -19.82 -13.89
C PRO A 333 1.60 -20.25 -14.79
N ALA A 334 1.06 -19.31 -15.57
CA ALA A 334 -0.15 -19.47 -16.39
C ALA A 334 -0.17 -20.73 -17.30
N GLU A 335 0.99 -21.24 -17.71
CA GLU A 335 1.14 -22.50 -18.48
C GLU A 335 0.55 -23.71 -17.72
N TYR A 336 0.81 -23.79 -16.41
CA TYR A 336 0.27 -24.84 -15.57
C TYR A 336 -1.25 -24.65 -15.38
N GLY A 337 -1.68 -23.41 -15.19
CA GLY A 337 -3.08 -23.05 -15.08
C GLY A 337 -3.93 -23.46 -16.28
N ILE A 338 -3.46 -23.19 -17.49
CA ILE A 338 -4.21 -23.51 -18.71
C ILE A 338 -4.34 -25.02 -18.91
N ALA A 339 -3.32 -25.81 -18.59
CA ALA A 339 -3.35 -27.27 -18.72
C ALA A 339 -4.45 -27.90 -17.83
N TRP A 340 -4.62 -27.39 -16.61
CA TRP A 340 -5.70 -27.81 -15.72
C TRP A 340 -7.08 -27.38 -16.21
N CYS A 341 -7.18 -26.16 -16.76
CA CYS A 341 -8.43 -25.70 -17.36
C CYS A 341 -8.86 -26.59 -18.55
N GLU A 342 -7.92 -27.01 -19.38
CA GLU A 342 -8.15 -27.96 -20.47
C GLU A 342 -8.53 -29.35 -19.98
N LYS A 343 -7.83 -29.88 -18.96
CA LYS A 343 -8.17 -31.18 -18.34
C LYS A 343 -9.62 -31.19 -17.81
N TRP A 344 -10.09 -30.06 -17.30
CA TRP A 344 -11.40 -29.94 -16.66
C TRP A 344 -12.51 -29.44 -17.57
N SER A 345 -12.23 -29.13 -18.84
CA SER A 345 -13.16 -28.41 -19.73
C SER A 345 -14.54 -29.04 -19.88
N ASP A 346 -14.60 -30.36 -19.77
CA ASP A 346 -15.82 -31.16 -19.99
C ASP A 346 -16.60 -31.45 -18.70
N ASP A 347 -16.14 -30.95 -17.54
CA ASP A 347 -16.78 -31.18 -16.24
C ASP A 347 -17.51 -29.92 -15.73
N GLU A 348 -18.84 -29.92 -15.83
CA GLU A 348 -19.70 -28.80 -15.39
C GLU A 348 -19.51 -28.43 -13.92
N ARG A 349 -19.10 -29.37 -13.05
CA ARG A 349 -18.86 -29.10 -11.62
C ARG A 349 -17.66 -28.18 -11.42
N LYS A 350 -16.74 -28.17 -12.38
CA LYS A 350 -15.48 -27.41 -12.36
C LYS A 350 -15.57 -26.11 -13.17
N GLU A 351 -16.64 -25.92 -13.95
CA GLU A 351 -16.85 -24.76 -14.84
C GLU A 351 -16.55 -23.42 -14.15
N ARG A 352 -17.09 -23.18 -12.96
CA ARG A 352 -16.88 -21.92 -12.22
C ARG A 352 -15.41 -21.67 -11.89
N VAL A 353 -14.66 -22.71 -11.53
CA VAL A 353 -13.22 -22.60 -11.24
C VAL A 353 -12.47 -22.30 -12.53
N ILE A 354 -12.77 -23.00 -13.62
CA ILE A 354 -12.14 -22.80 -14.93
C ILE A 354 -12.35 -21.37 -15.43
N ILE A 355 -13.58 -20.87 -15.38
CA ILE A 355 -13.90 -19.49 -15.79
C ILE A 355 -13.07 -18.48 -15.00
N SER A 356 -12.95 -18.67 -13.68
CA SER A 356 -12.19 -17.78 -12.81
C SER A 356 -10.69 -17.83 -13.13
N SER A 357 -10.13 -19.03 -13.32
CA SER A 357 -8.73 -19.23 -13.70
C SER A 357 -8.42 -18.62 -15.07
N LEU A 358 -9.31 -18.78 -16.04
CA LEU A 358 -9.18 -18.16 -17.36
C LEU A 358 -9.19 -16.63 -17.27
N ARG A 359 -10.00 -16.04 -16.39
CA ARG A 359 -9.95 -14.58 -16.16
C ARG A 359 -8.60 -14.13 -15.63
N ILE A 360 -8.00 -14.85 -14.69
CA ILE A 360 -6.67 -14.54 -14.13
C ILE A 360 -5.60 -14.64 -15.21
N ILE A 361 -5.53 -15.79 -15.89
CA ILE A 361 -4.57 -16.06 -16.98
C ILE A 361 -4.67 -14.99 -18.07
N LEU A 362 -5.88 -14.71 -18.55
CA LEU A 362 -6.08 -13.72 -19.60
C LEU A 362 -5.75 -12.30 -19.12
N THR A 363 -5.95 -11.99 -17.85
CA THR A 363 -5.58 -10.69 -17.25
C THR A 363 -4.07 -10.47 -17.26
N GLU A 364 -3.29 -11.46 -16.83
CA GLU A 364 -1.82 -11.41 -16.88
C GLU A 364 -1.30 -11.28 -18.32
N LEU A 365 -2.07 -11.78 -19.28
CA LEU A 365 -1.75 -11.80 -20.70
C LEU A 365 -2.45 -10.71 -21.52
N ILE A 366 -3.02 -9.65 -20.87
CA ILE A 366 -3.47 -8.41 -21.54
C ILE A 366 -2.24 -7.55 -21.89
N ASN A 367 -1.43 -8.06 -22.81
CA ASN A 367 -0.26 -7.37 -23.32
C ASN A 367 -0.16 -7.55 -24.84
N TYR A 368 0.79 -6.85 -25.44
CA TYR A 368 0.98 -6.83 -26.90
C TYR A 368 1.76 -8.05 -27.40
N GLU A 369 2.41 -8.81 -26.51
CA GLU A 369 3.28 -9.93 -26.86
C GLU A 369 2.48 -11.15 -27.32
N SER A 370 3.02 -11.95 -28.24
CA SER A 370 2.42 -13.23 -28.65
C SER A 370 2.55 -14.25 -27.51
N SER A 371 1.47 -14.98 -27.20
CA SER A 371 1.45 -16.01 -26.17
C SER A 371 0.58 -17.18 -26.60
N GLU A 372 1.19 -18.37 -26.69
CA GLU A 372 0.47 -19.62 -26.97
C GLU A 372 -0.55 -19.93 -25.87
N ILE A 373 -0.21 -19.64 -24.60
CA ILE A 373 -1.11 -19.79 -23.45
C ILE A 373 -2.37 -18.93 -23.65
N ARG A 374 -2.22 -17.68 -24.11
CA ARG A 374 -3.36 -16.81 -24.40
C ARG A 374 -4.24 -17.40 -25.49
N ASP A 375 -3.63 -17.85 -26.59
CA ASP A 375 -4.41 -18.42 -27.70
C ASP A 375 -5.17 -19.68 -27.26
N ARG A 376 -4.57 -20.56 -26.45
CA ARG A 376 -5.24 -21.71 -25.82
C ARG A 376 -6.39 -21.29 -24.90
N ALA A 377 -6.15 -20.30 -24.03
CA ALA A 377 -7.19 -19.75 -23.15
C ALA A 377 -8.37 -19.17 -23.94
N VAL A 378 -8.11 -18.42 -25.01
CA VAL A 378 -9.14 -17.85 -25.91
C VAL A 378 -9.96 -18.95 -26.58
N GLU A 379 -9.33 -20.02 -27.06
CA GLU A 379 -10.06 -21.15 -27.65
C GLU A 379 -10.94 -21.86 -26.63
N LEU A 380 -10.46 -22.03 -25.39
CA LEU A 380 -11.26 -22.61 -24.33
C LEU A 380 -12.48 -21.73 -23.98
N VAL A 381 -12.32 -20.40 -23.94
CA VAL A 381 -13.45 -19.46 -23.78
C VAL A 381 -14.47 -19.63 -24.91
N LYS A 382 -14.04 -19.81 -26.17
CA LYS A 382 -14.96 -20.06 -27.29
C LYS A 382 -15.75 -21.37 -27.12
N VAL A 383 -15.14 -22.41 -26.55
CA VAL A 383 -15.83 -23.67 -26.24
C VAL A 383 -16.93 -23.42 -25.20
N PHE A 384 -16.62 -22.73 -24.10
CA PHE A 384 -17.62 -22.39 -23.08
C PHE A 384 -18.73 -21.49 -23.64
N ALA A 385 -18.39 -20.49 -24.44
CA ALA A 385 -19.37 -19.62 -25.11
C ALA A 385 -20.35 -20.44 -25.95
N ARG A 386 -19.84 -21.37 -26.78
CA ARG A 386 -20.67 -22.25 -27.61
C ARG A 386 -21.58 -23.13 -26.76
N ASN A 387 -21.08 -23.70 -25.67
CA ASN A 387 -21.87 -24.55 -24.77
C ASN A 387 -23.02 -23.78 -24.10
N LYS A 388 -22.86 -22.47 -23.87
CA LYS A 388 -23.90 -21.58 -23.35
C LYS A 388 -24.77 -20.93 -24.44
N GLY A 389 -24.56 -21.26 -25.71
CA GLY A 389 -25.29 -20.66 -26.84
C GLY A 389 -24.93 -19.19 -27.10
N ILE A 390 -23.77 -18.74 -26.64
CA ILE A 390 -23.25 -17.38 -26.83
C ILE A 390 -22.48 -17.33 -28.15
N ASP A 391 -22.85 -16.40 -29.03
CA ASP A 391 -22.12 -16.12 -30.26
C ASP A 391 -20.92 -15.20 -29.97
N TYR A 392 -19.72 -15.79 -29.98
CA TYR A 392 -18.47 -15.10 -29.67
C TYR A 392 -18.23 -13.88 -30.55
N GLU A 393 -18.46 -13.97 -31.86
CA GLU A 393 -18.19 -12.86 -32.79
C GLU A 393 -19.25 -11.76 -32.64
N LYS A 394 -20.50 -12.13 -32.38
CA LYS A 394 -21.57 -11.16 -32.09
C LYS A 394 -21.30 -10.36 -30.82
N GLU A 395 -20.97 -11.03 -29.71
CA GLU A 395 -20.72 -10.36 -28.43
C GLU A 395 -19.44 -9.52 -28.43
N THR A 396 -18.46 -9.89 -29.25
CA THR A 396 -17.14 -9.20 -29.29
C THR A 396 -16.96 -8.23 -30.46
N GLY A 397 -17.93 -8.14 -31.38
CA GLY A 397 -17.83 -7.33 -32.60
C GLY A 397 -17.61 -5.82 -32.36
N GLY A 398 -18.03 -5.32 -31.18
CA GLY A 398 -17.77 -3.94 -30.75
C GLY A 398 -16.36 -3.67 -30.23
N ILE A 399 -15.50 -4.69 -30.13
CA ILE A 399 -14.11 -4.57 -29.65
C ILE A 399 -13.18 -4.57 -30.86
N ASN A 400 -12.54 -3.43 -31.12
CA ASN A 400 -11.65 -3.23 -32.26
C ASN A 400 -10.48 -2.31 -31.89
N TYR A 401 -9.26 -2.86 -31.93
CA TYR A 401 -8.00 -2.19 -31.62
C TYR A 401 -7.14 -1.95 -32.87
N LYS A 402 -7.72 -2.04 -34.09
CA LYS A 402 -6.99 -1.79 -35.35
C LYS A 402 -6.35 -0.40 -35.43
N SER A 403 -6.89 0.58 -34.69
CA SER A 403 -6.36 1.93 -34.60
C SER A 403 -5.30 2.11 -33.50
N ASP A 404 -5.00 1.08 -32.71
CA ASP A 404 -3.92 1.11 -31.71
C ASP A 404 -2.56 1.09 -32.44
N PRO A 405 -1.69 2.10 -32.23
CA PRO A 405 -0.42 2.19 -32.92
C PRO A 405 0.62 1.16 -32.47
N HIS A 406 0.38 0.39 -31.39
CA HIS A 406 1.34 -0.58 -30.88
C HIS A 406 1.37 -1.87 -31.71
N ALA A 407 2.58 -2.33 -32.04
CA ALA A 407 2.78 -3.64 -32.64
C ALA A 407 2.25 -4.73 -31.69
N GLY A 408 1.43 -5.65 -32.21
CA GLY A 408 0.80 -6.70 -31.41
C GLY A 408 -0.56 -6.32 -30.81
N TRP A 409 -1.22 -5.25 -31.26
CA TRP A 409 -2.57 -4.89 -30.80
C TRP A 409 -3.60 -6.03 -30.94
N GLU A 410 -3.46 -6.92 -31.95
CA GLU A 410 -4.32 -8.09 -32.16
C GLU A 410 -4.30 -9.06 -30.97
N ASN A 411 -3.13 -9.21 -30.35
CA ASN A 411 -2.91 -10.07 -29.20
C ASN A 411 -3.67 -9.57 -27.97
N LYS A 412 -3.58 -8.26 -27.72
CA LYS A 412 -4.31 -7.58 -26.67
C LYS A 412 -5.82 -7.63 -26.93
N GLU A 413 -6.24 -7.41 -28.17
CA GLU A 413 -7.64 -7.48 -28.58
C GLU A 413 -8.24 -8.87 -28.28
N LYS A 414 -7.55 -9.95 -28.65
CA LYS A 414 -7.99 -11.33 -28.38
C LYS A 414 -8.25 -11.58 -26.89
N ALA A 415 -7.34 -11.16 -26.01
CA ALA A 415 -7.49 -11.31 -24.56
C ALA A 415 -8.74 -10.57 -24.05
N ILE A 416 -8.91 -9.31 -24.44
CA ILE A 416 -10.04 -8.48 -24.03
C ILE A 416 -11.37 -9.05 -24.54
N LYS A 417 -11.40 -9.55 -25.78
CA LYS A 417 -12.58 -10.23 -26.34
C LYS A 417 -12.96 -11.48 -25.54
N ALA A 418 -11.99 -12.31 -25.17
CA ALA A 418 -12.24 -13.50 -24.38
C ALA A 418 -12.71 -13.15 -22.95
N LEU A 419 -12.10 -12.14 -22.31
CA LEU A 419 -12.56 -11.65 -21.01
C LEU A 419 -13.99 -11.10 -21.05
N GLN A 420 -14.37 -10.37 -22.10
CA GLN A 420 -15.75 -9.90 -22.29
C GLN A 420 -16.74 -11.06 -22.35
N VAL A 421 -16.38 -12.16 -23.00
CA VAL A 421 -17.24 -13.34 -23.11
C VAL A 421 -17.34 -14.08 -21.77
N LEU A 422 -16.24 -14.19 -21.01
CA LEU A 422 -16.26 -14.74 -19.66
C LEU A 422 -17.18 -13.94 -18.73
N GLU A 423 -17.18 -12.61 -18.83
CA GLU A 423 -18.10 -11.75 -18.08
C GLU A 423 -19.57 -12.03 -18.45
N VAL A 424 -19.88 -12.20 -19.75
CA VAL A 424 -21.24 -12.55 -20.20
C VAL A 424 -21.66 -13.95 -19.70
N ILE A 425 -20.74 -14.91 -19.62
CA ILE A 425 -21.02 -16.24 -19.07
C ILE A 425 -21.34 -16.17 -17.57
N GLN A 426 -20.60 -15.37 -16.81
CA GLN A 426 -20.79 -15.22 -15.36
C GLN A 426 -22.02 -14.36 -15.01
N SER A 427 -22.30 -13.36 -15.83
CA SER A 427 -23.34 -12.36 -15.65
C SER A 427 -24.30 -12.37 -16.84
N PRO A 428 -25.08 -13.45 -17.06
CA PRO A 428 -25.95 -13.55 -18.22
C PRO A 428 -27.00 -12.43 -18.20
N LYS A 429 -27.31 -11.90 -19.39
CA LYS A 429 -28.33 -10.84 -19.56
C LYS A 429 -29.66 -11.30 -18.97
N VAL A 430 -30.18 -10.53 -18.01
CA VAL A 430 -31.48 -10.81 -17.41
C VAL A 430 -32.57 -10.41 -18.42
N PRO A 431 -33.51 -11.32 -18.77
CA PRO A 431 -34.63 -10.95 -19.63
C PRO A 431 -35.47 -9.84 -18.99
N ILE A 432 -35.83 -8.84 -19.79
CA ILE A 432 -36.71 -7.76 -19.35
C ILE A 432 -38.17 -8.22 -19.39
N ASP A 433 -38.85 -8.15 -18.25
CA ASP A 433 -40.30 -8.32 -18.19
C ASP A 433 -40.98 -7.08 -18.79
N VAL A 434 -41.40 -7.22 -20.05
CA VAL A 434 -42.05 -6.16 -20.83
C VAL A 434 -43.38 -5.73 -20.20
N GLU A 435 -44.11 -6.62 -19.53
CA GLU A 435 -45.37 -6.26 -18.87
C GLU A 435 -45.11 -5.38 -17.65
N THR A 436 -44.14 -5.78 -16.82
CA THR A 436 -43.69 -4.98 -15.67
C THR A 436 -43.15 -3.62 -16.13
N LEU A 437 -42.28 -3.60 -17.14
CA LEU A 437 -41.76 -2.37 -17.75
C LEU A 437 -42.90 -1.45 -18.21
N THR A 438 -43.86 -1.97 -18.98
CA THR A 438 -45.00 -1.20 -19.50
C THR A 438 -45.85 -0.60 -18.37
N ASN A 439 -46.10 -1.37 -17.31
CA ASN A 439 -46.89 -0.92 -16.17
C ASN A 439 -46.16 0.15 -15.33
N ASN A 440 -44.84 0.03 -15.20
CA ASN A 440 -44.03 1.01 -14.46
C ASN A 440 -43.88 2.32 -15.24
N LEU A 441 -43.72 2.26 -16.57
CA LEU A 441 -43.66 3.46 -17.41
C LEU A 441 -44.95 4.29 -17.35
N LYS A 442 -46.13 3.66 -17.21
CA LYS A 442 -47.40 4.38 -16.98
C LYS A 442 -47.39 5.21 -15.69
N LYS A 443 -46.56 4.85 -14.72
CA LYS A 443 -46.40 5.56 -13.44
C LYS A 443 -45.27 6.59 -13.48
N ALA A 444 -44.51 6.66 -14.57
CA ALA A 444 -43.42 7.61 -14.81
C ALA A 444 -43.72 8.47 -16.06
N PRO A 445 -44.71 9.39 -15.97
CA PRO A 445 -45.21 10.11 -17.12
C PRO A 445 -44.19 11.09 -17.71
N HIS A 446 -43.29 11.67 -16.91
CA HIS A 446 -42.34 12.67 -17.38
C HIS A 446 -41.21 12.03 -18.17
N LEU A 447 -40.63 10.95 -17.66
CA LEU A 447 -39.67 10.14 -18.40
C LEU A 447 -40.28 9.57 -19.68
N SER A 448 -41.52 9.06 -19.59
CA SER A 448 -42.26 8.53 -20.73
C SER A 448 -42.49 9.56 -21.84
N LYS A 449 -42.76 10.81 -21.46
CA LYS A 449 -42.93 11.95 -22.38
C LYS A 449 -41.60 12.36 -23.02
N ALA A 450 -40.53 12.42 -22.25
CA ALA A 450 -39.22 12.91 -22.70
C ALA A 450 -38.54 11.95 -23.70
N ILE A 451 -38.47 10.66 -23.36
CA ILE A 451 -37.72 9.66 -24.13
C ILE A 451 -38.62 8.91 -25.13
N GLY A 452 -39.89 8.74 -24.76
CA GLY A 452 -40.89 7.96 -25.48
C GLY A 452 -41.03 6.54 -24.95
N ALA A 453 -42.09 6.28 -24.18
CA ALA A 453 -42.37 4.97 -23.57
C ALA A 453 -42.36 3.80 -24.57
N ASN A 454 -42.94 3.99 -25.76
CA ASN A 454 -42.97 2.94 -26.79
C ASN A 454 -41.56 2.53 -27.25
N TRP A 455 -40.63 3.48 -27.32
CA TRP A 455 -39.26 3.17 -27.71
C TRP A 455 -38.58 2.30 -26.64
N LEU A 456 -38.72 2.60 -25.35
CA LEU A 456 -38.17 1.77 -24.27
C LEU A 456 -38.77 0.35 -24.26
N ILE A 457 -40.05 0.22 -24.59
CA ILE A 457 -40.74 -1.08 -24.69
C ILE A 457 -40.23 -1.88 -25.90
N GLU A 458 -40.04 -1.23 -27.05
CA GLU A 458 -39.45 -1.86 -28.24
C GLU A 458 -37.99 -2.28 -27.99
N ASP A 459 -37.22 -1.41 -27.34
CA ASP A 459 -35.81 -1.62 -27.01
C ASP A 459 -35.58 -2.74 -25.98
N ALA A 460 -36.57 -3.03 -25.13
CA ALA A 460 -36.51 -4.15 -24.18
C ALA A 460 -36.30 -5.53 -24.84
N SER A 461 -36.62 -5.65 -26.13
CA SER A 461 -36.39 -6.87 -26.93
C SER A 461 -35.07 -6.85 -27.71
N SER A 462 -34.24 -5.80 -27.55
CA SER A 462 -32.95 -5.70 -28.23
C SER A 462 -31.89 -6.58 -27.57
N ASP A 463 -30.79 -6.82 -28.28
CA ASP A 463 -29.65 -7.59 -27.76
C ASP A 463 -28.93 -6.88 -26.61
N ASN A 464 -29.11 -5.57 -26.48
CA ASN A 464 -28.51 -4.74 -25.43
C ASN A 464 -29.47 -3.59 -25.06
N PRO A 465 -30.52 -3.87 -24.30
CA PRO A 465 -31.49 -2.86 -23.89
C PRO A 465 -30.82 -1.74 -23.10
N HIS A 466 -31.33 -0.53 -23.27
CA HIS A 466 -30.91 0.67 -22.56
C HIS A 466 -31.11 0.51 -21.05
N ILE A 467 -30.23 1.09 -20.22
CA ILE A 467 -30.25 0.92 -18.75
C ILE A 467 -31.61 1.26 -18.12
N LEU A 468 -32.31 2.25 -18.65
CA LEU A 468 -33.66 2.60 -18.19
C LEU A 468 -34.68 1.47 -18.36
N ALA A 469 -34.58 0.64 -19.40
CA ALA A 469 -35.44 -0.53 -19.56
C ALA A 469 -35.18 -1.56 -18.45
N TYR A 470 -33.92 -1.76 -18.07
CA TYR A 470 -33.56 -2.57 -16.90
C TYR A 470 -34.10 -1.98 -15.59
N ILE A 471 -33.94 -0.68 -15.36
CA ILE A 471 -34.41 -0.02 -14.14
C ILE A 471 -35.93 -0.12 -14.00
N PHE A 472 -36.67 0.16 -15.08
CA PHE A 472 -38.13 0.17 -15.05
C PHE A 472 -38.77 -1.21 -15.19
N SER A 473 -38.01 -2.26 -15.53
CA SER A 473 -38.52 -3.64 -15.51
C SER A 473 -38.45 -4.32 -14.13
N GLN A 474 -37.81 -3.68 -13.16
CA GLN A 474 -37.76 -4.20 -11.79
C GLN A 474 -39.15 -4.16 -11.13
N LYS A 475 -39.46 -5.21 -10.35
CA LYS A 475 -40.72 -5.30 -9.62
C LYS A 475 -40.86 -4.17 -8.61
N LEU A 476 -42.07 -3.61 -8.56
CA LEU A 476 -42.46 -2.57 -7.62
C LEU A 476 -42.32 -3.03 -6.16
N HIS A 477 -42.29 -2.07 -5.24
CA HIS A 477 -42.45 -2.37 -3.81
C HIS A 477 -43.78 -3.12 -3.55
N GLU A 478 -43.89 -3.83 -2.42
CA GLU A 478 -45.08 -4.62 -2.05
C GLU A 478 -46.39 -3.81 -2.08
N LYS A 479 -46.30 -2.48 -1.97
CA LYS A 479 -47.44 -1.53 -2.04
C LYS A 479 -47.81 -1.08 -3.46
N GLY A 480 -47.12 -1.54 -4.49
CA GLY A 480 -47.34 -1.14 -5.88
C GLY A 480 -46.74 0.22 -6.27
N GLU A 481 -45.80 0.73 -5.49
CA GLU A 481 -45.08 1.99 -5.71
C GLU A 481 -43.78 1.77 -6.49
N LEU A 482 -43.38 2.77 -7.29
CA LEU A 482 -42.10 2.77 -8.01
C LEU A 482 -40.94 2.59 -7.02
N LEU A 483 -39.91 1.86 -7.45
CA LEU A 483 -38.66 1.79 -6.70
C LEU A 483 -37.97 3.15 -6.68
N ARG A 484 -37.12 3.40 -5.69
CA ARG A 484 -36.41 4.68 -5.54
C ARG A 484 -35.63 5.09 -6.78
N SER A 485 -35.00 4.14 -7.48
CA SER A 485 -34.30 4.39 -8.76
C SER A 485 -35.25 4.77 -9.90
N GLN A 486 -36.44 4.19 -9.94
CA GLN A 486 -37.47 4.50 -10.94
C GLN A 486 -38.07 5.89 -10.67
N THR A 487 -38.41 6.19 -9.42
CA THR A 487 -38.87 7.51 -8.99
C THR A 487 -37.83 8.58 -9.29
N TYR A 488 -36.56 8.32 -8.97
CA TYR A 488 -35.46 9.24 -9.24
C TYR A 488 -35.39 9.66 -10.71
N TRP A 489 -35.40 8.70 -11.64
CA TRP A 489 -35.31 9.02 -13.06
C TRP A 489 -36.55 9.75 -13.58
N ASP A 490 -37.75 9.42 -13.11
CA ASP A 490 -38.94 10.21 -13.48
C ASP A 490 -38.85 11.65 -12.92
N ASP A 491 -38.37 11.81 -11.69
CA ASP A 491 -38.19 13.13 -11.05
C ASP A 491 -37.16 14.00 -11.79
N VAL A 492 -36.06 13.42 -12.30
CA VAL A 492 -35.10 14.14 -13.15
C VAL A 492 -35.81 14.78 -14.35
N PHE A 493 -36.60 14.01 -15.10
CA PHE A 493 -37.32 14.52 -16.26
C PHE A 493 -38.51 15.40 -15.88
N LYS A 494 -39.12 15.18 -14.72
CA LYS A 494 -40.18 16.03 -14.19
C LYS A 494 -39.65 17.44 -13.92
N ILE A 495 -38.51 17.57 -13.25
CA ILE A 495 -37.93 18.88 -12.94
C ILE A 495 -37.59 19.63 -14.23
N LEU A 496 -37.02 18.95 -15.22
CA LEU A 496 -36.72 19.54 -16.54
C LEU A 496 -38.00 20.04 -17.25
N ASP A 497 -39.10 19.27 -17.19
CA ASP A 497 -40.40 19.64 -17.77
C ASP A 497 -41.02 20.84 -17.03
N GLU A 498 -40.99 20.83 -15.69
CA GLU A 498 -41.54 21.91 -14.84
C GLU A 498 -40.83 23.25 -15.05
N HIS A 499 -39.52 23.22 -15.36
CA HIS A 499 -38.71 24.40 -15.61
C HIS A 499 -38.55 24.72 -17.11
N ASN A 500 -39.34 24.08 -17.98
CA ASN A 500 -39.37 24.31 -19.43
C ASN A 500 -38.00 24.17 -20.13
N VAL A 501 -37.13 23.28 -19.65
CA VAL A 501 -35.83 23.03 -20.30
C VAL A 501 -36.08 22.33 -21.64
N HIS A 502 -35.76 23.00 -22.74
CA HIS A 502 -35.97 22.44 -24.08
C HIS A 502 -34.90 21.41 -24.44
N ILE A 503 -35.25 20.12 -24.40
CA ILE A 503 -34.34 19.04 -24.83
C ILE A 503 -34.43 18.86 -26.35
N PRO A 504 -33.34 19.11 -27.11
CA PRO A 504 -33.35 18.91 -28.56
C PRO A 504 -33.60 17.45 -28.94
N LYS A 505 -34.32 17.21 -30.04
CA LYS A 505 -34.56 15.84 -30.56
C LYS A 505 -33.26 15.09 -30.84
N LYS A 506 -32.22 15.80 -31.28
CA LYS A 506 -30.87 15.24 -31.49
C LYS A 506 -30.35 14.60 -30.19
N LYS A 507 -30.43 15.31 -29.08
CA LYS A 507 -29.99 14.85 -27.76
C LYS A 507 -30.77 13.64 -27.25
N VAL A 508 -32.09 13.62 -27.44
CA VAL A 508 -32.91 12.42 -27.14
C VAL A 508 -32.46 11.22 -27.98
N ASN A 509 -32.12 11.42 -29.26
CA ASN A 509 -31.63 10.33 -30.12
C ASN A 509 -30.22 9.86 -29.75
N GLU A 510 -29.38 10.74 -29.21
CA GLU A 510 -28.07 10.37 -28.67
C GLU A 510 -28.22 9.55 -27.39
N LEU A 511 -29.11 9.96 -26.48
CA LEU A 511 -29.45 9.20 -25.28
C LEU A 511 -29.85 7.75 -25.64
N LYS A 512 -30.71 7.58 -26.66
CA LYS A 512 -31.15 6.25 -27.12
C LYS A 512 -30.02 5.34 -27.60
N LYS A 513 -28.82 5.89 -27.85
CA LYS A 513 -27.63 5.15 -28.31
C LYS A 513 -26.53 5.11 -27.25
N ASN A 514 -26.62 5.95 -26.23
CA ASN A 514 -25.56 6.18 -25.27
C ASN A 514 -26.13 6.62 -23.91
N ASP A 515 -26.16 5.68 -22.98
CA ASP A 515 -26.68 5.86 -21.63
C ASP A 515 -25.92 6.93 -20.84
N TYR A 516 -24.68 7.27 -21.22
CA TYR A 516 -23.91 8.32 -20.53
C TYR A 516 -24.53 9.72 -20.66
N ILE A 517 -25.37 9.94 -21.67
CA ILE A 517 -26.14 11.19 -21.83
C ILE A 517 -27.10 11.40 -20.65
N LEU A 518 -27.48 10.36 -19.91
CA LEU A 518 -28.28 10.50 -18.69
C LEU A 518 -27.62 11.42 -17.65
N SER A 519 -26.28 11.40 -17.55
CA SER A 519 -25.55 12.27 -16.62
C SER A 519 -25.76 13.75 -16.89
N GLU A 520 -25.95 14.14 -18.16
CA GLU A 520 -26.26 15.50 -18.52
C GLU A 520 -27.64 15.91 -17.99
N PHE A 521 -28.65 15.06 -18.17
CA PHE A 521 -30.00 15.34 -17.68
C PHE A 521 -30.07 15.39 -16.15
N GLU A 522 -29.27 14.59 -15.45
CA GLU A 522 -29.13 14.71 -14.00
C GLU A 522 -28.60 16.09 -13.61
N VAL A 523 -27.47 16.53 -14.19
CA VAL A 523 -26.88 17.84 -13.92
C VAL A 523 -27.86 18.97 -14.29
N PHE A 524 -28.48 18.91 -15.46
CA PHE A 524 -29.45 19.92 -15.89
C PHE A 524 -30.65 20.00 -14.95
N SER A 525 -31.18 18.86 -14.48
CA SER A 525 -32.31 18.84 -13.56
C SER A 525 -31.97 19.52 -12.22
N ARG A 526 -30.70 19.48 -11.80
CA ARG A 526 -30.23 20.15 -10.58
C ARG A 526 -30.06 21.65 -10.76
N LEU A 527 -29.66 22.07 -11.96
CA LEU A 527 -29.46 23.47 -12.29
C LEU A 527 -30.77 24.19 -12.66
N ALA A 528 -31.73 23.50 -13.28
CA ALA A 528 -32.95 24.10 -13.83
C ALA A 528 -33.80 24.93 -12.83
N PRO A 529 -33.88 24.57 -11.53
CA PRO A 529 -34.60 25.39 -10.55
C PRO A 529 -33.99 26.77 -10.28
N PHE A 530 -32.74 26.99 -10.67
CA PHE A 530 -31.97 28.18 -10.32
C PHE A 530 -31.51 28.98 -11.55
N PHE A 531 -31.41 28.35 -12.72
CA PHE A 531 -30.78 28.94 -13.92
C PHE A 531 -31.67 28.79 -15.15
N GLU A 532 -31.59 29.76 -16.07
CA GLU A 532 -32.04 29.54 -17.44
C GLU A 532 -31.00 28.65 -18.16
N ILE A 533 -31.45 27.53 -18.75
CA ILE A 533 -30.58 26.55 -19.38
C ILE A 533 -30.80 26.54 -20.90
N THR A 534 -29.73 26.79 -21.64
CA THR A 534 -29.66 26.54 -23.09
C THR A 534 -28.80 25.29 -23.35
N ILE A 535 -29.40 24.22 -23.88
CA ILE A 535 -28.70 22.98 -24.22
C ILE A 535 -28.02 23.12 -25.60
N GLU A 536 -26.80 22.60 -25.73
CA GLU A 536 -25.96 22.68 -26.94
C GLU A 536 -25.81 24.12 -27.47
N PRO A 537 -25.31 25.08 -26.67
CA PRO A 537 -25.12 26.46 -27.12
C PRO A 537 -24.07 26.52 -28.24
N ASP A 538 -24.34 27.32 -29.27
CA ASP A 538 -23.35 27.61 -30.31
C ASP A 538 -22.37 28.68 -29.82
N ILE A 539 -21.13 28.27 -29.54
CA ILE A 539 -20.05 29.14 -29.04
C ILE A 539 -18.88 29.11 -30.03
N GLU A 540 -18.59 30.28 -30.60
CA GLU A 540 -17.55 30.42 -31.62
C GLU A 540 -16.17 29.91 -31.12
N GLY A 541 -15.56 29.01 -31.90
CA GLY A 541 -14.21 28.51 -31.65
C GLY A 541 -14.11 27.37 -30.63
N LEU A 542 -15.22 26.94 -30.01
CA LEU A 542 -15.29 25.75 -29.18
C LEU A 542 -16.05 24.61 -29.89
N GLY A 543 -15.88 23.38 -29.41
CA GLY A 543 -16.76 22.28 -29.81
C GLY A 543 -18.14 22.37 -29.13
N ASP A 544 -19.03 21.45 -29.48
CA ASP A 544 -20.35 21.31 -28.85
C ASP A 544 -20.17 21.04 -27.35
N LEU A 545 -20.45 22.06 -26.53
CA LEU A 545 -20.56 21.95 -25.07
C LEU A 545 -22.01 21.63 -24.71
N ASP A 546 -22.22 20.98 -23.57
CA ASP A 546 -23.54 20.42 -23.24
C ASP A 546 -24.58 21.49 -22.87
N ALA A 547 -24.20 22.55 -22.13
CA ALA A 547 -25.13 23.62 -21.78
C ALA A 547 -24.49 24.99 -21.50
N LEU A 548 -25.30 26.04 -21.59
CA LEU A 548 -25.08 27.37 -21.05
C LEU A 548 -26.11 27.63 -19.94
N ILE A 549 -25.66 28.07 -18.78
CA ILE A 549 -26.51 28.56 -17.69
C ILE A 549 -26.41 30.08 -17.56
N ASP A 550 -27.53 30.74 -17.26
CA ASP A 550 -27.66 32.19 -17.06
C ASP A 550 -28.39 32.50 -15.75
N PHE A 551 -27.84 33.43 -14.96
CA PHE A 551 -28.44 33.97 -13.73
C PHE A 551 -27.92 35.38 -13.44
N GLU A 552 -28.83 36.35 -13.29
CA GLU A 552 -28.51 37.75 -12.89
C GLU A 552 -27.34 38.37 -13.68
N ASP A 553 -27.36 38.24 -15.01
CA ASP A 553 -26.32 38.71 -15.95
C ASP A 553 -24.98 37.96 -15.89
N GLU A 554 -24.85 36.91 -15.09
CA GLU A 554 -23.72 35.99 -15.09
C GLU A 554 -24.03 34.71 -15.87
N LYS A 555 -23.02 34.24 -16.61
CA LYS A 555 -23.12 33.06 -17.49
C LYS A 555 -22.02 32.07 -17.20
N ALA A 556 -22.32 30.79 -17.38
CA ALA A 556 -21.32 29.74 -17.37
C ALA A 556 -21.64 28.62 -18.38
N LEU A 557 -20.59 28.10 -19.01
CA LEU A 557 -20.66 26.96 -19.89
C LEU A 557 -20.44 25.68 -19.08
N ILE A 558 -21.26 24.67 -19.32
CA ILE A 558 -21.24 23.38 -18.64
C ILE A 558 -20.90 22.30 -19.66
N GLU A 559 -19.92 21.48 -19.32
CA GLU A 559 -19.61 20.23 -19.98
C GLU A 559 -19.77 19.10 -18.97
N VAL A 560 -20.45 18.02 -19.34
CA VAL A 560 -20.60 16.84 -18.48
C VAL A 560 -19.84 15.67 -19.08
N ALA A 561 -19.15 14.92 -18.22
CA ALA A 561 -18.38 13.77 -18.65
C ALA A 561 -18.50 12.62 -17.65
N THR A 562 -18.78 11.42 -18.14
CA THR A 562 -18.72 10.22 -17.31
C THR A 562 -17.30 9.67 -17.29
N VAL A 563 -16.73 9.51 -16.09
CA VAL A 563 -15.42 8.86 -15.92
C VAL A 563 -15.62 7.36 -16.00
N GLN A 564 -14.99 6.76 -17.01
CA GLN A 564 -15.05 5.32 -17.26
C GLN A 564 -13.71 4.70 -16.99
N GLU A 565 -13.76 3.52 -16.39
CA GLU A 565 -12.63 2.62 -16.42
C GLU A 565 -12.43 2.16 -17.87
N LYS A 566 -11.17 2.13 -18.32
CA LYS A 566 -10.87 1.50 -19.60
C LYS A 566 -11.40 0.07 -19.55
N ARG A 567 -12.08 -0.37 -20.63
CA ARG A 567 -12.65 -1.72 -20.72
C ARG A 567 -11.67 -2.84 -20.33
N GLU A 568 -10.37 -2.66 -20.60
CA GLU A 568 -9.32 -3.59 -20.18
C GLU A 568 -9.27 -3.78 -18.65
N LEU A 569 -9.34 -2.69 -17.89
CA LEU A 569 -9.28 -2.67 -16.43
C LEU A 569 -10.60 -3.13 -15.81
N SER A 570 -11.75 -2.79 -16.42
CA SER A 570 -13.05 -3.22 -15.91
C SER A 570 -13.27 -4.74 -16.07
N LEU A 571 -12.57 -5.36 -17.02
CA LEU A 571 -12.63 -6.80 -17.28
C LEU A 571 -11.52 -7.58 -16.57
N ALA A 572 -10.39 -6.92 -16.27
CA ALA A 572 -9.23 -7.50 -15.62
C ALA A 572 -9.54 -7.97 -14.18
N HIS A 573 -8.93 -9.07 -13.76
CA HIS A 573 -8.96 -9.53 -12.38
C HIS A 573 -7.83 -8.88 -11.55
N GLY A 574 -8.16 -8.17 -10.47
CA GLY A 574 -7.19 -7.67 -9.50
C GLY A 574 -6.30 -6.48 -9.95
N GLY A 575 -6.72 -5.72 -10.97
CA GLY A 575 -5.93 -4.60 -11.49
C GLY A 575 -5.70 -3.47 -10.48
N ILE A 576 -4.44 -3.10 -10.24
CA ILE A 576 -4.05 -1.90 -9.49
C ILE A 576 -4.11 -0.71 -10.44
N THR A 577 -5.01 0.25 -10.18
CA THR A 577 -5.09 1.47 -10.98
C THR A 577 -4.25 2.58 -10.39
N VAL A 578 -3.47 3.28 -11.22
CA VAL A 578 -2.72 4.47 -10.79
C VAL A 578 -3.71 5.57 -10.38
N PRO A 579 -3.68 6.04 -9.11
CA PRO A 579 -4.59 7.09 -8.64
C PRO A 579 -4.49 8.35 -9.49
N GLY A 580 -5.64 8.89 -9.93
CA GLY A 580 -5.76 10.12 -10.70
C GLY A 580 -5.63 9.97 -12.21
N GLY A 581 -5.15 8.82 -12.71
CA GLY A 581 -4.92 8.62 -14.13
C GLY A 581 -6.20 8.69 -14.97
N LYS A 582 -7.35 8.28 -14.42
CA LYS A 582 -8.59 8.13 -15.19
C LYS A 582 -9.31 9.47 -15.32
N VAL A 583 -9.48 10.19 -14.21
CA VAL A 583 -10.02 11.56 -14.19
C VAL A 583 -9.18 12.47 -15.09
N LYS A 584 -7.85 12.43 -14.97
CA LYS A 584 -6.96 13.25 -15.80
C LYS A 584 -7.13 12.95 -17.29
N ASN A 585 -7.26 11.69 -17.68
CA ASN A 585 -7.46 11.33 -19.09
C ASN A 585 -8.79 11.85 -19.65
N VAL A 586 -9.88 11.77 -18.90
CA VAL A 586 -11.18 12.31 -19.31
C VAL A 586 -11.09 13.82 -19.48
N LEU A 587 -10.54 14.52 -18.48
CA LEU A 587 -10.34 15.97 -18.54
C LEU A 587 -9.46 16.38 -19.74
N ARG A 588 -8.36 15.64 -19.99
CA ARG A 588 -7.48 15.90 -21.13
C ARG A 588 -8.19 15.69 -22.46
N ASN A 589 -8.98 14.63 -22.61
CA ASN A 589 -9.75 14.38 -23.84
C ASN A 589 -10.74 15.53 -24.13
N LYS A 590 -11.42 16.04 -23.10
CA LYS A 590 -12.32 17.18 -23.20
C LYS A 590 -11.57 18.46 -23.56
N PHE A 591 -10.41 18.68 -22.92
CA PHE A 591 -9.55 19.83 -23.19
C PHE A 591 -8.97 19.84 -24.61
N GLU A 592 -8.43 18.72 -25.09
CA GLU A 592 -7.86 18.58 -26.44
C GLU A 592 -8.97 18.61 -27.52
N GLY A 593 -10.09 17.94 -27.27
CA GLY A 593 -11.18 17.77 -28.23
C GLY A 593 -12.11 18.99 -28.35
N GLN A 594 -12.87 19.29 -27.28
CA GLN A 594 -13.90 20.33 -27.28
C GLN A 594 -13.31 21.72 -26.99
N LEU A 595 -12.37 21.82 -26.06
CA LEU A 595 -11.77 23.11 -25.67
C LEU A 595 -10.55 23.50 -26.53
N LYS A 596 -10.21 22.71 -27.55
CA LYS A 596 -9.14 22.98 -28.52
C LYS A 596 -7.81 23.38 -27.87
N GLU A 597 -7.43 22.70 -26.78
CA GLU A 597 -6.22 22.97 -25.99
C GLU A 597 -6.16 24.40 -25.42
N GLY A 598 -7.32 25.02 -25.15
CA GLY A 598 -7.40 26.38 -24.64
C GLY A 598 -6.98 27.47 -25.63
N LYS A 599 -6.91 27.14 -26.94
CA LYS A 599 -6.57 28.12 -28.00
C LYS A 599 -7.69 29.12 -28.24
N SER A 600 -8.93 28.74 -27.98
CA SER A 600 -10.12 29.59 -28.08
C SER A 600 -10.57 29.98 -26.67
N ASN A 601 -10.78 31.28 -26.41
CA ASN A 601 -11.31 31.76 -25.14
C ASN A 601 -12.73 32.32 -25.34
N PRO A 602 -13.78 31.70 -24.76
CA PRO A 602 -15.15 32.19 -24.92
C PRO A 602 -15.44 33.44 -24.08
N LEU A 603 -14.52 33.87 -23.20
CA LEU A 603 -14.72 34.93 -22.20
C LEU A 603 -15.85 34.63 -21.19
N ILE A 604 -16.30 33.37 -21.14
CA ILE A 604 -17.34 32.87 -20.24
C ILE A 604 -16.70 31.76 -19.37
N PRO A 605 -16.96 31.72 -18.06
CA PRO A 605 -16.56 30.62 -17.20
C PRO A 605 -16.94 29.24 -17.76
N ILE A 606 -16.04 28.26 -17.64
CA ILE A 606 -16.28 26.89 -18.10
C ILE A 606 -16.20 25.94 -16.91
N LEU A 607 -17.22 25.12 -16.70
CA LEU A 607 -17.24 24.05 -15.71
C LEU A 607 -17.27 22.70 -16.41
N ILE A 608 -16.45 21.77 -15.94
CA ILE A 608 -16.54 20.36 -16.34
C ILE A 608 -17.10 19.56 -15.16
N ILE A 609 -18.24 18.91 -15.32
CA ILE A 609 -18.91 18.11 -14.29
C ILE A 609 -18.68 16.62 -14.58
N LEU A 610 -18.02 15.93 -13.66
CA LEU A 610 -17.64 14.53 -13.79
C LEU A 610 -18.62 13.62 -13.06
N ASN A 611 -19.24 12.69 -13.77
CA ASN A 611 -19.99 11.58 -13.17
C ASN A 611 -19.04 10.40 -12.89
N LEU A 612 -19.03 9.93 -11.65
CA LEU A 612 -18.18 8.86 -11.12
C LEU A 612 -18.96 7.60 -10.73
N GLU A 613 -20.18 7.40 -11.21
CA GLU A 613 -21.05 6.29 -10.79
C GLU A 613 -20.39 4.89 -10.89
N ASN A 614 -19.45 4.70 -11.82
CA ASN A 614 -18.70 3.46 -11.99
C ASN A 614 -17.45 3.34 -11.08
N PHE A 615 -17.26 4.25 -10.11
CA PHE A 615 -16.03 4.43 -9.32
C PHE A 615 -16.25 4.38 -7.80
N ARG A 616 -16.98 3.38 -7.31
CA ARG A 616 -17.20 3.22 -5.86
C ARG A 616 -15.87 2.96 -5.11
N GLY A 617 -15.55 3.82 -4.14
CA GLY A 617 -14.50 3.57 -3.14
C GLY A 617 -13.18 4.34 -3.27
N PHE A 618 -12.94 5.07 -4.36
CA PHE A 618 -11.67 5.81 -4.58
C PHE A 618 -11.83 7.33 -4.80
N PHE A 619 -13.04 7.87 -4.59
CA PHE A 619 -13.41 9.28 -4.84
C PHE A 619 -12.43 10.29 -4.24
N THR A 620 -12.03 10.09 -2.98
CA THR A 620 -11.23 11.03 -2.20
C THR A 620 -9.79 11.17 -2.68
N PHE A 621 -9.28 10.19 -3.44
CA PHE A 621 -7.91 10.19 -3.97
C PHE A 621 -7.86 10.35 -5.49
N GLU A 622 -8.76 9.71 -6.24
CA GLU A 622 -8.75 9.73 -7.71
C GLU A 622 -8.99 11.14 -8.25
N VAL A 623 -10.03 11.83 -7.76
CA VAL A 623 -10.39 13.15 -8.31
C VAL A 623 -9.33 14.20 -8.00
N PRO A 624 -8.90 14.40 -6.74
CA PRO A 624 -7.88 15.39 -6.45
C PRO A 624 -6.53 15.07 -7.11
N SER A 625 -6.18 13.79 -7.26
CA SER A 625 -4.94 13.39 -7.95
C SER A 625 -5.00 13.65 -9.45
N GLY A 626 -6.15 13.44 -10.09
CA GLY A 626 -6.33 13.76 -11.51
C GLY A 626 -6.32 15.27 -11.78
N ILE A 627 -6.90 16.07 -10.87
CA ILE A 627 -7.01 17.53 -11.02
C ILE A 627 -5.69 18.24 -10.67
N TYR A 628 -5.11 17.92 -9.50
CA TYR A 628 -3.99 18.65 -8.89
C TYR A 628 -2.66 17.88 -8.85
N GLY A 629 -2.63 16.65 -9.36
CA GLY A 629 -1.45 15.81 -9.36
C GLY A 629 -1.44 14.80 -8.22
N GLU A 630 -0.73 13.69 -8.46
CA GLU A 630 -0.68 12.52 -7.57
C GLU A 630 -0.09 12.89 -6.21
N LEU A 631 -0.70 12.36 -5.14
CA LEU A 631 -0.13 12.48 -3.80
C LEU A 631 1.12 11.58 -3.69
N GLN A 632 2.28 12.19 -3.46
CA GLN A 632 3.57 11.53 -3.39
C GLN A 632 4.19 11.74 -2.02
N PHE A 633 4.75 10.67 -1.47
CA PHE A 633 5.56 10.79 -0.27
C PHE A 633 6.84 11.56 -0.59
N SER A 634 7.12 12.57 0.23
CA SER A 634 8.29 13.42 0.11
C SER A 634 9.02 13.48 1.43
N TRP A 635 10.34 13.34 1.39
CA TRP A 635 11.19 13.66 2.52
C TRP A 635 12.30 14.61 2.09
N LYS A 636 12.79 15.38 3.05
CA LYS A 636 13.98 16.19 2.90
C LYS A 636 14.96 15.85 3.98
N THR A 637 16.20 15.60 3.62
CA THR A 637 17.25 15.26 4.59
C THR A 637 18.17 16.44 4.87
N CYS A 638 18.74 16.47 6.06
CA CYS A 638 19.72 17.49 6.44
C CYS A 638 21.05 17.24 5.71
N ASN A 639 21.59 18.31 5.12
CA ASN A 639 22.89 18.30 4.43
C ASN A 639 23.93 19.23 5.10
N ARG A 640 23.61 19.81 6.28
CA ARG A 640 24.38 20.94 6.84
C ARG A 640 25.44 20.55 7.87
N THR A 641 25.20 19.54 8.71
CA THR A 641 26.07 19.22 9.85
C THR A 641 26.39 17.73 9.92
N ARG A 642 27.64 17.39 10.25
CA ARG A 642 28.20 16.02 10.20
C ARG A 642 27.45 14.98 11.08
N ASN A 643 26.70 15.43 12.08
CA ASN A 643 25.90 14.60 12.99
C ASN A 643 24.43 14.45 12.54
N ASP A 644 24.01 15.22 11.54
CA ASP A 644 22.62 15.23 11.05
C ASP A 644 22.52 14.88 9.56
N ILE A 645 23.64 14.64 8.86
CA ILE A 645 23.63 14.18 7.46
C ILE A 645 22.79 12.92 7.33
N GLY A 646 21.73 13.00 6.52
CA GLY A 646 20.80 11.90 6.28
C GLY A 646 19.62 11.82 7.23
N LYS A 647 19.57 12.65 8.30
CA LYS A 647 18.36 12.77 9.12
C LYS A 647 17.25 13.47 8.36
N VAL A 648 16.03 12.99 8.52
CA VAL A 648 14.83 13.54 7.91
C VAL A 648 14.45 14.84 8.64
N LEU A 649 14.40 15.94 7.90
CA LEU A 649 14.02 17.29 8.36
C LEU A 649 12.54 17.59 8.15
N GLU A 650 12.00 17.00 7.10
CA GLU A 650 10.64 17.13 6.61
C GLU A 650 10.26 15.75 6.07
N GLU A 651 9.10 15.24 6.48
CA GLU A 651 8.52 13.96 6.06
C GLU A 651 7.03 14.19 5.84
N GLY A 652 6.48 13.83 4.69
CA GLY A 652 5.05 13.93 4.49
C GLY A 652 4.68 13.83 3.03
N TYR A 653 3.64 14.54 2.61
CA TYR A 653 3.04 14.37 1.29
C TYR A 653 3.09 15.67 0.49
N ALA A 654 3.59 15.56 -0.74
CA ALA A 654 3.51 16.61 -1.76
C ALA A 654 2.66 16.12 -2.93
N ARG A 655 2.10 17.03 -3.73
CA ARG A 655 1.49 16.66 -5.01
C ARG A 655 2.54 16.73 -6.12
N GLY A 656 2.55 15.74 -7.00
CA GLY A 656 3.38 15.77 -8.20
C GLY A 656 2.89 16.84 -9.19
N GLU A 657 3.80 17.38 -10.00
CA GLU A 657 3.49 18.32 -11.10
C GLU A 657 2.95 17.56 -12.33
N ASN A 658 1.92 16.77 -12.11
CA ASN A 658 1.30 15.91 -13.11
C ASN A 658 -0.23 15.93 -13.06
N GLY A 659 -0.86 16.95 -12.49
CA GLY A 659 -2.29 17.18 -12.53
C GLY A 659 -2.79 17.66 -13.89
N PHE A 660 -4.11 17.78 -14.03
CA PHE A 660 -4.73 18.45 -15.17
C PHE A 660 -4.35 19.93 -15.24
N TYR A 661 -4.39 20.64 -14.11
CA TYR A 661 -4.09 22.08 -14.07
C TYR A 661 -2.60 22.43 -14.28
N ASP A 662 -1.71 21.43 -14.26
CA ASP A 662 -0.30 21.62 -14.62
C ASP A 662 -0.10 21.69 -16.15
N ILE A 663 -1.10 21.30 -16.94
CA ILE A 663 -1.07 21.40 -18.41
C ILE A 663 -1.33 22.87 -18.79
N LYS A 664 -0.44 23.45 -19.60
CA LYS A 664 -0.56 24.82 -20.08
C LYS A 664 -1.90 25.07 -20.79
N GLY A 665 -2.60 26.13 -20.40
CA GLY A 665 -3.87 26.57 -21.01
C GLY A 665 -5.13 25.99 -20.36
N THR A 666 -5.00 25.03 -19.43
CA THR A 666 -6.15 24.45 -18.72
C THR A 666 -6.82 25.39 -17.73
N ASN A 667 -6.18 26.51 -17.38
CA ASN A 667 -6.76 27.57 -16.56
C ASN A 667 -7.95 28.30 -17.24
N ILE A 668 -8.30 27.95 -18.48
CA ILE A 668 -9.59 28.29 -19.10
C ILE A 668 -10.77 27.57 -18.43
N VAL A 669 -10.54 26.40 -17.80
CA VAL A 669 -11.55 25.66 -17.03
C VAL A 669 -11.64 26.26 -15.63
N THR A 670 -12.74 26.98 -15.38
CA THR A 670 -12.99 27.73 -14.16
C THR A 670 -13.19 26.85 -12.93
N ALA A 671 -13.84 25.70 -13.10
CA ALA A 671 -14.02 24.72 -12.03
C ALA A 671 -14.30 23.32 -12.58
N ILE A 672 -14.07 22.30 -11.77
CA ILE A 672 -14.37 20.92 -12.10
C ILE A 672 -15.30 20.37 -11.03
N GLY A 673 -16.54 20.04 -11.36
CA GLY A 673 -17.44 19.31 -10.47
C GLY A 673 -17.15 17.82 -10.56
N ALA A 674 -17.29 17.09 -9.46
CA ALA A 674 -17.29 15.63 -9.52
C ALA A 674 -18.30 15.06 -8.54
N TYR A 675 -19.05 14.05 -8.96
CA TYR A 675 -20.13 13.47 -8.16
C TYR A 675 -20.27 11.97 -8.35
N GLU A 676 -20.83 11.32 -7.33
CA GLU A 676 -21.38 9.97 -7.39
C GLU A 676 -22.89 10.00 -7.08
N ARG A 677 -23.63 9.03 -7.64
CA ARG A 677 -25.05 8.87 -7.37
C ARG A 677 -25.25 7.97 -6.15
N ASP A 678 -25.75 8.54 -5.06
CA ASP A 678 -26.18 7.81 -3.87
C ASP A 678 -27.70 7.91 -3.67
N LEU A 679 -28.41 6.90 -4.17
CA LEU A 679 -29.85 6.76 -3.97
C LEU A 679 -30.21 6.29 -2.55
N SER A 680 -29.31 6.29 -1.56
CA SER A 680 -29.64 6.01 -0.16
C SER A 680 -30.00 7.29 0.61
N GLY A 681 -29.44 8.45 0.24
CA GLY A 681 -29.64 9.75 0.86
C GLY A 681 -30.73 10.62 0.22
N ASP A 682 -31.20 11.64 0.95
CA ASP A 682 -32.24 12.56 0.49
C ASP A 682 -31.81 13.40 -0.74
N ASP A 683 -30.52 13.68 -0.87
CA ASP A 683 -29.94 14.40 -2.01
C ASP A 683 -28.99 13.45 -2.78
N PRO A 684 -29.41 12.90 -3.93
CA PRO A 684 -28.71 11.80 -4.59
C PRO A 684 -27.35 12.13 -5.21
N LEU A 685 -27.03 13.40 -5.47
CA LEU A 685 -25.74 13.77 -6.07
C LEU A 685 -24.76 14.16 -4.98
N VAL A 686 -23.90 13.22 -4.60
CA VAL A 686 -22.86 13.40 -3.59
C VAL A 686 -21.58 13.81 -4.29
N GLY A 687 -21.09 15.03 -4.02
CA GLY A 687 -20.01 15.58 -4.83
C GLY A 687 -19.35 16.84 -4.28
N LYS A 688 -18.42 17.39 -5.07
CA LYS A 688 -17.69 18.65 -4.75
C LYS A 688 -17.34 19.40 -6.04
N LEU A 689 -17.27 20.73 -5.93
CA LEU A 689 -16.79 21.61 -6.99
C LEU A 689 -15.33 22.05 -6.71
N TYR A 690 -14.39 21.56 -7.50
CA TYR A 690 -12.96 21.80 -7.39
C TYR A 690 -12.55 23.06 -8.16
N ARG A 691 -11.74 23.92 -7.54
CA ARG A 691 -11.21 25.15 -8.15
C ARG A 691 -9.79 24.96 -8.66
N PRO A 692 -9.35 25.68 -9.70
CA PRO A 692 -7.95 25.67 -10.11
C PRO A 692 -7.03 26.22 -9.00
N PRO A 693 -5.79 25.75 -8.90
CA PRO A 693 -4.81 26.27 -7.93
C PRO A 693 -4.34 27.70 -8.26
N VAL A 694 -4.59 28.15 -9.49
CA VAL A 694 -4.29 29.50 -9.99
C VAL A 694 -5.57 30.12 -10.50
N ALA A 695 -5.72 31.44 -10.35
CA ALA A 695 -6.89 32.16 -10.84
C ALA A 695 -7.24 31.81 -12.30
N PRO A 696 -8.50 31.43 -12.60
CA PRO A 696 -8.90 31.06 -13.93
C PRO A 696 -8.91 32.28 -14.88
N VAL A 697 -8.76 32.01 -16.18
CA VAL A 697 -8.82 33.04 -17.21
C VAL A 697 -10.18 33.74 -17.20
N ASN A 698 -11.25 32.94 -17.10
CA ASN A 698 -12.62 33.42 -17.02
C ASN A 698 -13.10 33.24 -15.58
N LYS A 699 -13.07 34.34 -14.81
CA LYS A 699 -13.49 34.38 -13.41
C LYS A 699 -15.01 34.32 -13.29
N MET A 700 -15.45 33.74 -12.18
CA MET A 700 -16.84 33.67 -11.76
C MET A 700 -16.99 34.51 -10.48
N SER A 701 -18.12 35.19 -10.27
CA SER A 701 -18.34 35.82 -8.97
C SER A 701 -18.49 34.77 -7.87
N GLN A 702 -18.16 35.16 -6.63
CA GLN A 702 -18.31 34.31 -5.46
C GLN A 702 -19.77 33.88 -5.25
N ASN A 703 -20.74 34.79 -5.49
CA ASN A 703 -22.17 34.49 -5.37
C ASN A 703 -22.62 33.46 -6.40
N PHE A 704 -22.25 33.67 -7.66
CA PHE A 704 -22.62 32.75 -8.74
C PHE A 704 -22.01 31.36 -8.53
N TYR A 705 -20.76 31.27 -8.07
CA TYR A 705 -20.13 30.00 -7.69
C TYR A 705 -20.92 29.27 -6.59
N LEU A 706 -21.33 29.99 -5.54
CA LEU A 706 -22.07 29.43 -4.42
C LEU A 706 -23.43 28.87 -4.84
N ILE A 707 -24.16 29.59 -5.70
CA ILE A 707 -25.46 29.14 -6.22
C ILE A 707 -25.26 27.87 -7.05
N ILE A 708 -24.26 27.82 -7.94
CA ILE A 708 -23.97 26.63 -8.75
C ILE A 708 -23.62 25.43 -7.85
N ARG A 709 -22.71 25.60 -6.89
CA ARG A 709 -22.30 24.54 -5.95
C ARG A 709 -23.51 23.99 -5.19
N ASN A 710 -24.35 24.88 -4.65
CA ASN A 710 -25.51 24.49 -3.86
C ASN A 710 -26.62 23.87 -4.73
N ALA A 711 -26.79 24.34 -5.97
CA ALA A 711 -27.73 23.74 -6.93
C ALA A 711 -27.31 22.30 -7.28
N LEU A 712 -26.03 22.08 -7.56
CA LEU A 712 -25.51 20.76 -7.91
C LEU A 712 -25.57 19.78 -6.73
N PHE A 713 -24.99 20.14 -5.58
CA PHE A 713 -24.72 19.18 -4.49
C PHE A 713 -25.51 19.41 -3.21
N GLY A 714 -26.17 20.56 -3.04
CA GLY A 714 -27.04 20.83 -1.90
C GLY A 714 -26.44 20.44 -0.54
N LYS A 715 -27.08 19.50 0.16
CA LYS A 715 -26.62 18.99 1.46
C LYS A 715 -25.62 17.84 1.34
N SER A 716 -25.48 17.28 0.15
CA SER A 716 -24.57 16.19 -0.21
C SER A 716 -23.23 16.71 -0.75
N GLU A 717 -22.95 18.00 -0.57
CA GLU A 717 -21.63 18.59 -0.83
C GLU A 717 -20.61 18.02 0.17
N THR A 718 -19.48 17.53 -0.35
CA THR A 718 -18.52 16.68 0.38
C THR A 718 -17.26 17.41 0.83
N SER A 719 -17.20 18.74 0.70
CA SER A 719 -16.01 19.46 1.15
C SER A 719 -15.80 19.36 2.66
N ASP A 720 -14.53 19.21 3.03
CA ASP A 720 -14.11 19.11 4.42
C ASP A 720 -14.00 20.48 5.09
N TRP A 721 -15.16 21.13 5.32
CA TRP A 721 -15.20 22.39 6.07
C TRP A 721 -14.74 22.23 7.52
N LYS A 722 -14.82 21.01 8.08
CA LYS A 722 -14.31 20.72 9.41
C LYS A 722 -12.79 20.87 9.47
N SER A 723 -12.08 20.66 8.36
CA SER A 723 -10.63 20.95 8.26
C SER A 723 -10.28 22.40 8.64
N LEU A 724 -11.21 23.36 8.45
CA LEU A 724 -11.00 24.76 8.81
C LEU A 724 -10.85 24.94 10.33
N LYS A 725 -11.48 24.09 11.14
CA LYS A 725 -11.39 24.15 12.62
C LYS A 725 -9.98 23.86 13.14
N HIS A 726 -9.10 23.32 12.29
CA HIS A 726 -7.69 23.11 12.62
C HIS A 726 -6.83 24.37 12.44
N VAL A 727 -7.38 25.43 11.82
CA VAL A 727 -6.73 26.73 11.73
C VAL A 727 -7.03 27.53 12.98
N TYR A 728 -5.98 27.99 13.67
CA TYR A 728 -6.14 28.72 14.92
C TYR A 728 -6.99 29.98 14.74
N GLY A 729 -7.98 30.16 15.63
CA GLY A 729 -8.90 31.29 15.58
C GLY A 729 -10.13 31.06 14.70
N ILE A 730 -10.32 29.85 14.18
CA ILE A 730 -11.55 29.39 13.54
C ILE A 730 -12.29 28.45 14.49
N ASP A 731 -13.33 28.96 15.14
CA ASP A 731 -14.30 28.11 15.84
C ASP A 731 -15.32 27.52 14.85
N GLU A 732 -16.26 26.72 15.34
CA GLU A 732 -17.26 26.10 14.48
C GLU A 732 -18.15 27.11 13.76
N LYS A 733 -18.50 28.22 14.42
CA LYS A 733 -19.31 29.28 13.83
C LYS A 733 -18.57 29.99 12.69
N MET A 734 -17.28 30.27 12.88
CA MET A 734 -16.42 30.86 11.86
C MET A 734 -16.21 29.88 10.69
N ALA A 735 -16.00 28.59 10.97
CA ALA A 735 -15.85 27.58 9.92
C ALA A 735 -17.12 27.48 9.05
N GLN A 736 -18.30 27.48 9.67
CA GLN A 736 -19.58 27.51 8.95
C GLN A 736 -19.77 28.81 8.15
N LEU A 737 -19.37 29.96 8.70
CA LEU A 737 -19.43 31.25 8.01
C LEU A 737 -18.54 31.25 6.76
N LEU A 738 -17.29 30.79 6.88
CA LEU A 738 -16.34 30.66 5.78
C LEU A 738 -16.86 29.68 4.71
N TYR A 739 -17.36 28.52 5.12
CA TYR A 739 -17.97 27.54 4.22
C TYR A 739 -19.17 28.10 3.44
N SER A 740 -20.06 28.80 4.14
CA SER A 740 -21.22 29.47 3.53
C SER A 740 -20.81 30.58 2.57
N SER A 741 -19.60 31.11 2.73
CA SER A 741 -18.98 32.11 1.85
C SER A 741 -18.12 31.48 0.74
N GLY A 742 -18.06 30.15 0.62
CA GLY A 742 -17.36 29.47 -0.48
C GLY A 742 -15.88 29.22 -0.21
N ILE A 743 -15.46 29.27 1.05
CA ILE A 743 -14.13 28.84 1.49
C ILE A 743 -14.34 27.46 2.11
N GLU A 744 -14.28 26.42 1.28
CA GLU A 744 -14.78 25.11 1.70
C GLU A 744 -13.83 24.27 2.55
N ASP A 745 -12.54 24.54 2.50
CA ASP A 745 -11.53 23.81 3.25
C ASP A 745 -10.28 24.67 3.51
N ARG A 746 -9.36 24.14 4.32
CA ARG A 746 -8.09 24.81 4.64
C ARG A 746 -7.23 25.12 3.41
N GLY A 747 -7.29 24.30 2.38
CA GLY A 747 -6.56 24.48 1.12
C GLY A 747 -7.07 25.69 0.36
N ILE A 748 -8.39 25.83 0.22
CA ILE A 748 -9.01 27.02 -0.36
C ILE A 748 -8.64 28.25 0.46
N LEU A 749 -8.78 28.21 1.80
CA LEU A 749 -8.43 29.33 2.67
C LEU A 749 -6.96 29.77 2.50
N ALA A 750 -6.03 28.83 2.40
CA ALA A 750 -4.61 29.12 2.17
C ALA A 750 -4.32 29.71 0.78
N GLY A 751 -5.17 29.40 -0.21
CA GLY A 751 -5.07 29.85 -1.60
C GLY A 751 -5.71 31.21 -1.90
N ILE A 752 -6.49 31.78 -1.00
CA ILE A 752 -7.25 33.03 -1.24
C ILE A 752 -6.34 34.21 -1.65
N HIS A 753 -6.69 34.85 -2.76
CA HIS A 753 -6.18 36.18 -3.13
C HIS A 753 -7.01 37.30 -2.48
N GLU A 754 -6.36 38.42 -2.12
CA GLU A 754 -6.95 39.48 -1.26
C GLU A 754 -8.18 40.18 -1.87
N ASP A 755 -8.41 40.00 -3.16
CA ASP A 755 -9.48 40.59 -3.96
C ASP A 755 -10.58 39.58 -4.37
N GLU A 756 -10.43 38.29 -4.05
CA GLU A 756 -11.29 37.23 -4.58
C GLU A 756 -12.49 36.89 -3.68
N PHE A 757 -12.39 37.13 -2.37
CA PHE A 757 -13.42 36.75 -1.40
C PHE A 757 -13.85 37.90 -0.50
N VAL A 758 -15.16 38.07 -0.37
CA VAL A 758 -15.79 38.91 0.65
C VAL A 758 -16.56 38.00 1.59
N VAL A 759 -16.18 37.99 2.88
CA VAL A 759 -16.87 37.25 3.93
C VAL A 759 -17.55 38.27 4.82
N GLU A 760 -18.89 38.30 4.78
CA GLU A 760 -19.66 39.26 5.55
C GLU A 760 -19.36 39.12 7.06
N GLY A 761 -19.05 40.25 7.71
CA GLY A 761 -18.70 40.27 9.13
C GLY A 761 -17.26 39.85 9.47
N VAL A 762 -16.42 39.52 8.48
CA VAL A 762 -14.99 39.23 8.69
C VAL A 762 -14.14 40.29 8.00
N PRO A 763 -13.41 41.14 8.75
CA PRO A 763 -12.51 42.14 8.17
C PRO A 763 -11.43 41.48 7.30
N SER A 764 -11.02 42.14 6.20
CA SER A 764 -9.99 41.64 5.28
C SER A 764 -8.66 41.32 5.99
N GLU A 765 -8.28 42.14 6.97
CA GLU A 765 -7.09 41.90 7.80
C GLU A 765 -7.21 40.57 8.58
N LYS A 766 -8.38 40.28 9.14
CA LYS A 766 -8.62 39.03 9.86
C LYS A 766 -8.59 37.84 8.90
N LEU A 767 -9.17 37.99 7.71
CA LEU A 767 -9.15 36.94 6.68
C LEU A 767 -7.70 36.65 6.21
N SER A 768 -6.87 37.68 6.03
CA SER A 768 -5.45 37.51 5.71
C SER A 768 -4.69 36.76 6.81
N GLN A 769 -4.96 37.08 8.08
CA GLN A 769 -4.37 36.36 9.22
C GLN A 769 -4.77 34.87 9.21
N LEU A 770 -6.04 34.57 8.93
CA LEU A 770 -6.53 33.19 8.83
C LEU A 770 -5.92 32.44 7.65
N ARG A 771 -5.72 33.11 6.50
CA ARG A 771 -5.03 32.56 5.34
C ARG A 771 -3.59 32.17 5.65
N ASP A 772 -2.84 33.07 6.29
CA ASP A 772 -1.43 32.81 6.61
C ASP A 772 -1.29 31.70 7.66
N GLU A 773 -2.23 31.63 8.60
CA GLU A 773 -2.31 30.53 9.55
C GLU A 773 -2.68 29.20 8.85
N ALA A 774 -3.60 29.21 7.89
CA ALA A 774 -3.93 28.02 7.11
C ALA A 774 -2.72 27.51 6.30
N ARG A 775 -1.93 28.42 5.70
CA ARG A 775 -0.67 28.07 5.01
C ARG A 775 0.33 27.43 5.97
N ARG A 776 0.46 27.96 7.18
CA ARG A 776 1.31 27.40 8.23
C ARG A 776 0.86 25.99 8.60
N VAL A 777 -0.42 25.80 8.91
CA VAL A 777 -0.98 24.50 9.31
C VAL A 777 -0.83 23.47 8.18
N ILE A 778 -1.11 23.84 6.92
CA ILE A 778 -0.89 22.96 5.77
C ILE A 778 0.59 22.57 5.65
N GLY A 779 1.51 23.53 5.80
CA GLY A 779 2.95 23.24 5.81
C GLY A 779 3.36 22.29 6.94
N ALA A 780 2.77 22.45 8.12
CA ALA A 780 3.01 21.57 9.26
C ALA A 780 2.55 20.14 8.98
N ILE A 781 1.31 19.96 8.48
CA ILE A 781 0.74 18.66 8.13
C ILE A 781 1.51 18.00 6.98
N SER A 782 1.77 18.74 5.91
CA SER A 782 2.35 18.17 4.69
C SER A 782 3.82 17.79 4.80
N THR A 783 4.53 18.30 5.81
CA THR A 783 5.97 18.08 5.97
C THR A 783 6.37 17.52 7.34
N ASP A 784 5.40 17.31 8.24
CA ASP A 784 5.61 16.90 9.64
C ASP A 784 6.69 17.75 10.34
N SER A 785 6.96 18.98 9.88
CA SER A 785 8.15 19.72 10.29
C SER A 785 7.85 20.65 11.46
N VAL A 786 8.66 20.56 12.53
CA VAL A 786 8.52 21.43 13.71
C VAL A 786 8.64 22.92 13.37
N ARG A 787 9.29 23.27 12.25
CA ARG A 787 9.49 24.66 11.83
C ARG A 787 8.17 25.43 11.64
N PHE A 788 7.09 24.71 11.36
CA PHE A 788 5.78 25.30 11.12
C PHE A 788 4.93 25.39 12.39
N LEU A 789 5.39 24.85 13.53
CA LEU A 789 4.64 24.92 14.78
C LEU A 789 4.59 26.37 15.31
N LYS A 790 3.50 26.67 15.99
CA LYS A 790 3.27 27.97 16.60
C LYS A 790 4.27 28.22 17.74
N GLY A 791 4.73 29.46 17.86
CA GLY A 791 5.77 29.82 18.83
C GLY A 791 7.20 29.47 18.39
N MET A 792 7.36 28.86 17.20
CA MET A 792 8.66 28.54 16.66
C MET A 792 9.38 29.81 16.17
N ASN A 793 10.45 30.18 16.88
CA ASN A 793 11.41 31.18 16.43
C ASN A 793 12.73 30.50 16.03
N ARG A 794 13.66 31.27 15.47
CA ARG A 794 14.95 30.73 15.00
C ARG A 794 15.76 30.08 16.13
N GLU A 795 15.77 30.68 17.32
CA GLU A 795 16.51 30.17 18.46
C GLU A 795 15.94 28.84 18.97
N THR A 796 14.62 28.75 19.16
CA THR A 796 13.92 27.51 19.54
C THR A 796 14.14 26.42 18.50
N LEU A 797 14.03 26.75 17.21
CA LEU A 797 14.28 25.80 16.13
C LEU A 797 15.72 25.30 16.16
N ASP A 798 16.71 26.19 16.34
CA ASP A 798 18.12 25.83 16.43
C ASP A 798 18.42 24.97 17.68
N ILE A 799 17.69 25.15 18.79
CA ILE A 799 17.79 24.28 19.99
C ILE A 799 17.23 22.88 19.68
N LEU A 800 16.02 22.78 19.12
CA LEU A 800 15.39 21.51 18.78
C LEU A 800 16.24 20.71 17.79
N GLN A 801 16.69 21.35 16.71
CA GLN A 801 17.54 20.71 15.70
C GLN A 801 18.86 20.20 16.30
N ARG A 802 19.51 20.97 17.18
CA ARG A 802 20.73 20.51 17.89
C ARG A 802 20.48 19.28 18.76
N LYS A 803 19.28 19.13 19.30
CA LYS A 803 18.85 17.97 20.09
C LYS A 803 18.30 16.83 19.24
N GLY A 804 18.33 16.97 17.90
CA GLY A 804 17.90 15.94 16.98
C GLY A 804 16.38 15.86 16.79
N ILE A 805 15.64 16.90 17.19
CA ILE A 805 14.19 17.00 17.10
C ILE A 805 13.86 17.80 15.84
N TYR A 806 13.27 17.14 14.85
CA TYR A 806 13.01 17.71 13.53
C TYR A 806 11.56 17.64 13.13
N LEU A 807 10.86 16.61 13.61
CA LEU A 807 9.50 16.29 13.22
C LEU A 807 8.50 16.56 14.34
N ILE A 808 7.24 16.81 14.01
CA ILE A 808 6.20 17.12 15.01
C ILE A 808 5.95 15.89 15.88
N LYS A 809 6.02 14.68 15.32
CA LYS A 809 6.00 13.43 16.11
C LYS A 809 7.09 13.36 17.17
N ASP A 810 8.31 13.82 16.88
CA ASP A 810 9.42 13.84 17.85
C ASP A 810 9.08 14.71 19.07
N ILE A 811 8.31 15.79 18.89
CA ILE A 811 7.84 16.65 19.98
C ILE A 811 6.85 15.90 20.87
N LEU A 812 5.96 15.10 20.29
CA LEU A 812 4.92 14.38 21.03
C LEU A 812 5.44 13.15 21.80
N GLU A 813 6.58 12.60 21.38
CA GLU A 813 7.25 11.48 22.06
C GLU A 813 8.05 11.93 23.30
N LEU A 814 8.28 13.23 23.46
CA LEU A 814 9.04 13.77 24.58
C LEU A 814 8.16 13.94 25.84
N GLU A 815 8.56 13.27 26.93
CA GLU A 815 7.88 13.39 28.23
C GLU A 815 8.11 14.76 28.90
N ALA A 816 9.15 15.50 28.51
CA ALA A 816 9.54 16.76 29.14
C ALA A 816 10.13 17.77 28.12
N PRO A 817 10.03 19.09 28.40
CA PRO A 817 10.67 20.12 27.58
C PRO A 817 12.18 19.91 27.50
N PRO A 818 12.78 20.06 26.30
CA PRO A 818 14.23 20.10 26.18
C PRO A 818 14.84 21.24 26.98
N GLU A 819 16.00 20.99 27.58
CA GLU A 819 16.80 22.03 28.24
C GLU A 819 16.99 23.23 27.30
N ASP A 820 16.89 24.45 27.84
CA ASP A 820 16.96 25.74 27.14
C ASP A 820 15.68 26.17 26.39
N ILE A 821 14.59 25.41 26.45
CA ILE A 821 13.26 25.86 25.99
C ILE A 821 12.40 26.21 27.21
N SER A 822 11.88 27.43 27.25
CA SER A 822 11.00 27.86 28.35
C SER A 822 9.70 27.03 28.40
N PRO A 823 9.15 26.73 29.59
CA PRO A 823 7.91 25.97 29.72
C PRO A 823 6.75 26.54 28.90
N ASP A 824 6.57 27.86 28.86
CA ASP A 824 5.48 28.50 28.12
C ASP A 824 5.57 28.27 26.60
N VAL A 825 6.77 28.41 26.03
CA VAL A 825 7.03 28.12 24.61
C VAL A 825 6.84 26.62 24.32
N TRP A 826 7.29 25.75 25.22
CA TRP A 826 7.10 24.31 25.06
C TRP A 826 5.61 23.93 25.07
N THR A 827 4.84 24.43 26.04
CA THR A 827 3.39 24.21 26.11
C THR A 827 2.71 24.65 24.81
N LEU A 828 3.05 25.84 24.30
CA LEU A 828 2.50 26.34 23.04
C LEU A 828 2.82 25.42 21.84
N ILE A 829 4.07 24.98 21.72
CA ILE A 829 4.53 24.09 20.63
C ILE A 829 3.85 22.72 20.74
N THR A 830 3.78 22.13 21.93
CA THR A 830 3.16 20.81 22.15
C THR A 830 1.64 20.84 21.96
N GLU A 831 0.96 21.91 22.36
CA GLU A 831 -0.48 22.08 22.12
C GLU A 831 -0.81 22.26 20.63
N ASP A 832 0.02 23.04 19.91
CA ASP A 832 -0.11 23.20 18.47
C ASP A 832 0.20 21.90 17.72
N ALA A 833 1.25 21.17 18.13
CA ALA A 833 1.60 19.85 17.61
C ALA A 833 0.44 18.84 17.75
N LYS A 834 -0.21 18.81 18.92
CA LYS A 834 -1.39 17.96 19.16
C LYS A 834 -2.57 18.37 18.28
N THR A 835 -2.75 19.66 18.03
CA THR A 835 -3.83 20.16 17.17
C THR A 835 -3.58 19.79 15.70
N VAL A 836 -2.34 19.94 15.23
CA VAL A 836 -1.93 19.60 13.87
C VAL A 836 -2.02 18.10 13.61
N LEU A 837 -1.53 17.24 14.51
CA LEU A 837 -1.56 15.78 14.29
C LEU A 837 -2.93 15.14 14.56
N LYS A 838 -3.84 15.79 15.30
CA LYS A 838 -5.26 15.38 15.37
C LYS A 838 -6.03 15.64 14.07
N SER A 839 -5.42 16.31 13.09
CA SER A 839 -6.05 16.71 11.84
C SER A 839 -5.71 15.83 10.62
N GLU A 840 -4.85 14.84 10.83
CA GLU A 840 -4.73 13.63 9.99
C GLU A 840 -5.78 12.60 10.42
#